data_AF-A0AA36IV79-F1
#
_entry.id   AF-A0AA36IV79-F1
#
_cell.length_a   1.000
_cell.length_b   1.000
_cell.length_c   1.000
_cell.angle_alpha   90.00
_cell.angle_beta   90.00
_cell.angle_gamma   90.00
#
_symmetry.space_group_name_H-M   'P 1'
#
loop_
_entity.id
_entity.type
_entity.pdbx_description
1 polymer ?
#
loop_
_entity_poly.entity_id
_entity_poly.type
_entity_poly.pdbx_seq_one_letter_code
_entity_poly.pdbx_strand_id
1 'polypeptide(L)'
;MEVLAAGVAGSLFGYNRENFFFDGEQRIKREYQGQTMRVKQFELFREDIRDLMDLTVSKMDNYLIVNTIQIGLVVVLFTEGRPEPGKAPPWLLFLWSASGVGSFMYITLCIWLAMHASICSHSFCVRMLTQLVRLPVPTKEQLDAARVLATDFEGKRVREMLRVPVVKQQLKKLAGMVDQVSEEADAPERADSNASLAGSDLASSAGAEETMMDADGRPVATDTLTHVKLYRRMQANWQAYDAYARVSMALGTNQFLQQLGYTCLIGFVSENNSVLPGMCSVAIFSTCSALLVRLDLYVSFRCLVLAFVLNTLPPLISGISLILVLEGKEKGRDAMILVGDSLVPAAIALHILWLVMLLNWTKGKIIHGIALPTTFRSVLYLDVFGWLSTTRETQDPPLERRRAEPNGDEEEEEEPSPAFELSVVREEEPAVCIPFAGGECRRSLRESLAHLCGEMNAELEHDIGCFEGNDVASLMEDYDKQTVAELRKKLDNYATRLREAGEASSVEEYQANVPVWVKLEWNPSGQAMSFYRRVRAADSSVVWTEPLPPDRVLELEDIRIRLEGLEQKMQMLIAEFSKEEAAPDSALLSVPDERTNSCRGGSASSTTSEVTEMWHTPEGPMDPAQESRYGGSEAVQLAEVTRQAFLRHPQAGDFHPHRERSNSSSRHQPGQLPWHTIQQGSLVLIAAWCAGFVWSILRLATSAVDILSPPPPHAPELEMISDGPWPRFFEPKGIACHPHGSQLRILIAEKHHVHALDSDDWKLKPSLEEAQCLSEEPRFHAAGLRGIALDCKGEACSKLLLGEGESVLRCEGNVSKLRFYGGPWQLAASGDSDWGIFGQRGAESPALLQQGEPGSFVPTMELGPHPAGDQQWMDSLQGGGLLALSREGVLHAWRPTSPSWLPSGWSYRLPEELGLRWLGLCAARDAFVLGKGRQGRFQLWRLKLPSSLGQG
;
A
#
# COMPACT_ATOMS: atom_id res chain seq x y z
N MET A 1 87.11 27.68 -44.61
CA MET A 1 86.48 27.23 -43.34
C MET A 1 85.16 27.94 -43.08
N GLU A 2 85.02 29.24 -43.33
CA GLU A 2 83.75 29.98 -43.06
C GLU A 2 82.52 29.45 -43.82
N VAL A 3 82.66 29.05 -45.08
CA VAL A 3 81.54 28.46 -45.86
C VAL A 3 81.07 27.11 -45.30
N LEU A 4 82.00 26.29 -44.81
CA LEU A 4 81.72 25.02 -44.14
C LEU A 4 81.06 25.25 -42.77
N ALA A 5 81.53 26.24 -42.02
CA ALA A 5 80.95 26.63 -40.73
C ALA A 5 79.52 27.20 -40.89
N ALA A 6 79.27 27.99 -41.95
CA ALA A 6 77.94 28.51 -42.27
C ALA A 6 76.95 27.40 -42.67
N GLY A 7 77.40 26.42 -43.46
CA GLY A 7 76.59 25.26 -43.83
C GLY A 7 76.19 24.38 -42.64
N VAL A 8 77.15 24.13 -41.72
CA VAL A 8 76.88 23.37 -40.49
C VAL A 8 76.00 24.15 -39.52
N ALA A 9 76.21 25.47 -39.37
CA ALA A 9 75.35 26.30 -38.52
C ALA A 9 73.91 26.36 -39.04
N GLY A 10 73.72 26.45 -40.36
CA GLY A 10 72.40 26.43 -40.99
C GLY A 10 71.65 25.11 -40.80
N SER A 11 72.32 23.96 -40.99
CA SER A 11 71.69 22.65 -40.78
C SER A 11 71.35 22.41 -39.30
N LEU A 12 72.22 22.86 -38.39
CA LEU A 12 72.03 22.70 -36.95
C LEU A 12 70.92 23.62 -36.40
N PHE A 13 70.80 24.83 -36.95
CA PHE A 13 69.66 25.72 -36.67
C PHE A 13 68.34 25.12 -37.19
N GLY A 14 68.33 24.58 -38.42
CA GLY A 14 67.16 23.89 -38.99
C GLY A 14 66.71 22.72 -38.12
N TYR A 15 67.65 21.86 -37.73
CA TYR A 15 67.39 20.73 -36.83
C TYR A 15 66.83 21.16 -35.46
N ASN A 16 67.39 22.19 -34.84
CA ASN A 16 66.91 22.67 -33.54
C ASN A 16 65.55 23.36 -33.63
N ARG A 17 65.26 24.02 -34.74
CA ARG A 17 63.94 24.59 -35.02
C ARG A 17 62.90 23.47 -35.17
N GLU A 18 63.20 22.45 -35.98
CA GLU A 18 62.32 21.27 -36.15
C GLU A 18 62.08 20.55 -34.82
N ASN A 19 63.13 20.28 -34.04
CA ASN A 19 63.01 19.68 -32.72
C ASN A 19 62.19 20.55 -31.75
N PHE A 20 62.35 21.88 -31.78
CA PHE A 20 61.55 22.76 -30.94
C PHE A 20 60.06 22.67 -31.29
N PHE A 21 59.71 22.62 -32.57
CA PHE A 21 58.33 22.42 -33.00
C PHE A 21 57.82 21.02 -32.63
N PHE A 22 58.64 19.97 -32.78
CA PHE A 22 58.29 18.62 -32.37
C PHE A 22 58.03 18.51 -30.86
N ASP A 23 58.92 19.06 -30.03
CA ASP A 23 58.73 19.11 -28.57
C ASP A 23 57.51 19.95 -28.19
N GLY A 24 57.27 21.03 -28.92
CA GLY A 24 56.08 21.86 -28.76
C GLY A 24 54.79 21.11 -29.06
N GLU A 25 54.76 20.36 -30.15
CA GLU A 25 53.63 19.48 -30.52
C GLU A 25 53.42 18.39 -29.46
N GLN A 26 54.48 17.79 -28.93
CA GLN A 26 54.39 16.79 -27.85
C GLN A 26 53.86 17.41 -26.55
N ARG A 27 54.26 18.64 -26.20
CA ARG A 27 53.72 19.35 -25.04
C ARG A 27 52.23 19.62 -25.21
N ILE A 28 51.82 20.13 -26.37
CA ILE A 28 50.42 20.35 -26.73
C ILE A 28 49.63 19.04 -26.60
N LYS A 29 50.15 17.93 -27.15
CA LYS A 29 49.52 16.60 -27.05
C LYS A 29 49.36 16.15 -25.61
N ARG A 30 50.37 16.30 -24.75
CA ARG A 30 50.28 15.96 -23.32
C ARG A 30 49.26 16.82 -22.59
N GLU A 31 49.19 18.11 -22.90
CA GLU A 31 48.20 19.01 -22.29
C GLU A 31 46.78 18.68 -22.74
N TYR A 32 46.55 18.39 -24.02
CA TYR A 32 45.26 17.91 -24.52
C TYR A 32 44.87 16.56 -23.91
N GLN A 33 45.82 15.64 -23.75
CA GLN A 33 45.57 14.38 -23.05
C GLN A 33 45.20 14.63 -21.58
N GLY A 34 45.92 15.50 -20.88
CA GLY A 34 45.58 15.89 -19.51
C GLY A 34 44.19 16.53 -19.38
N GLN A 35 43.82 17.41 -20.32
CA GLN A 35 42.47 17.97 -20.40
C GLN A 35 41.43 16.88 -20.69
N THR A 36 41.71 15.95 -21.59
CA THR A 36 40.81 14.83 -21.93
C THR A 36 40.56 13.94 -20.71
N MET A 37 41.61 13.62 -19.94
CA MET A 37 41.48 12.86 -18.70
C MET A 37 40.65 13.59 -17.63
N ARG A 38 40.80 14.93 -17.51
CA ARG A 38 39.96 15.73 -16.61
C ARG A 38 38.49 15.75 -17.06
N VAL A 39 38.22 15.88 -18.37
CA VAL A 39 36.85 15.83 -18.89
C VAL A 39 36.22 14.48 -18.58
N LYS A 40 36.91 13.36 -18.86
CA LYS A 40 36.44 12.01 -18.51
C LYS A 40 36.19 11.83 -17.01
N GLN A 41 37.06 12.35 -16.16
CA GLN A 41 36.86 12.32 -14.71
C GLN A 41 35.58 13.06 -14.28
N PHE A 42 35.30 14.22 -14.88
CA PHE A 42 34.06 14.96 -14.61
C PHE A 42 32.82 14.29 -15.22
N GLU A 43 32.96 13.55 -16.32
CA GLU A 43 31.88 12.72 -16.85
C GLU A 43 31.49 11.63 -15.86
N LEU A 44 32.48 10.91 -15.30
CA LEU A 44 32.26 9.92 -14.24
C LEU A 44 31.58 10.54 -13.02
N PHE A 45 32.04 11.71 -12.53
CA PHE A 45 31.40 12.38 -11.40
C PHE A 45 29.93 12.76 -11.67
N ARG A 46 29.57 13.06 -12.93
CA ARG A 46 28.19 13.37 -13.30
C ARG A 46 27.33 12.11 -13.40
N GLU A 47 27.92 11.00 -13.82
CA GLU A 47 27.29 9.69 -13.85
C GLU A 47 27.01 9.20 -12.42
N ASP A 48 28.00 9.23 -11.53
CA ASP A 48 27.85 8.89 -10.10
C ASP A 48 26.68 9.65 -9.45
N ILE A 49 26.57 10.94 -9.76
CA ILE A 49 25.50 11.80 -9.25
C ILE A 49 24.13 11.38 -9.79
N ARG A 50 24.03 11.02 -11.08
CA ARG A 50 22.77 10.56 -11.67
C ARG A 50 22.36 9.24 -11.05
N ASP A 51 23.28 8.28 -10.97
CA ASP A 51 23.00 6.95 -10.44
C ASP A 51 22.53 7.00 -8.98
N LEU A 52 23.19 7.81 -8.13
CA LEU A 52 22.78 8.01 -6.74
C LEU A 52 21.39 8.66 -6.61
N MET A 53 21.06 9.59 -7.51
CA MET A 53 19.77 10.27 -7.52
C MET A 53 18.66 9.38 -8.06
N ASP A 54 18.92 8.68 -9.16
CA ASP A 54 18.00 7.75 -9.81
C ASP A 54 17.67 6.59 -8.87
N LEU A 55 18.63 6.13 -8.06
CA LEU A 55 18.37 5.17 -6.99
C LEU A 55 17.38 5.71 -5.94
N THR A 56 17.47 6.99 -5.58
CA THR A 56 16.56 7.62 -4.62
C THR A 56 15.17 7.79 -5.24
N VAL A 57 15.10 8.32 -6.46
CA VAL A 57 13.85 8.54 -7.20
C VAL A 57 13.11 7.23 -7.42
N SER A 58 13.80 6.22 -7.96
CA SER A 58 13.22 4.91 -8.22
C SER A 58 12.66 4.26 -6.95
N LYS A 59 13.33 4.43 -5.79
CA LYS A 59 12.79 3.97 -4.50
C LYS A 59 11.52 4.72 -4.10
N MET A 60 11.48 6.05 -4.27
CA MET A 60 10.30 6.85 -3.93
C MET A 60 9.11 6.51 -4.83
N ASP A 61 9.35 6.28 -6.12
CA ASP A 61 8.32 5.89 -7.08
C ASP A 61 7.73 4.52 -6.73
N ASN A 62 8.58 3.56 -6.34
CA ASN A 62 8.11 2.27 -5.84
C ASN A 62 7.25 2.40 -4.58
N TYR A 63 7.62 3.30 -3.66
CA TYR A 63 6.78 3.58 -2.48
C TYR A 63 5.44 4.18 -2.88
N LEU A 64 5.41 5.12 -3.84
CA LEU A 64 4.16 5.69 -4.33
C LEU A 64 3.24 4.62 -4.90
N ILE A 65 3.75 3.72 -5.74
CA ILE A 65 2.96 2.65 -6.37
C ILE A 65 2.39 1.70 -5.31
N VAL A 66 3.23 1.15 -4.43
CA VAL A 66 2.80 0.17 -3.42
C VAL A 66 1.78 0.78 -2.45
N ASN A 67 2.03 2.01 -1.97
CA ASN A 67 1.10 2.67 -1.04
C ASN A 67 -0.21 3.09 -1.72
N THR A 68 -0.21 3.37 -3.03
CA THR A 68 -1.43 3.64 -3.80
C THR A 68 -2.29 2.38 -3.95
N ILE A 69 -1.67 1.20 -4.06
CA ILE A 69 -2.42 -0.06 -4.04
C ILE A 69 -2.99 -0.30 -2.63
N GLN A 70 -2.18 -0.13 -1.59
CA GLN A 70 -2.63 -0.34 -0.21
C GLN A 70 -3.77 0.61 0.19
N ILE A 71 -3.72 1.89 -0.19
CA ILE A 71 -4.82 2.83 0.09
C ILE A 71 -6.10 2.42 -0.65
N GLY A 72 -5.99 1.89 -1.88
CA GLY A 72 -7.10 1.31 -2.61
C GLY A 72 -7.76 0.16 -1.85
N LEU A 73 -6.95 -0.77 -1.30
CA LEU A 73 -7.45 -1.87 -0.47
C LEU A 73 -8.12 -1.38 0.82
N VAL A 74 -7.56 -0.37 1.49
CA VAL A 74 -8.17 0.23 2.69
C VAL A 74 -9.54 0.85 2.34
N VAL A 75 -9.65 1.55 1.21
CA VAL A 75 -10.91 2.13 0.75
C VAL A 75 -11.94 1.05 0.42
N VAL A 76 -11.55 -0.01 -0.29
CA VAL A 76 -12.43 -1.16 -0.60
C VAL A 76 -12.96 -1.80 0.67
N LEU A 77 -12.14 -1.95 1.72
CA LEU A 77 -12.61 -2.44 3.01
C LEU A 77 -13.66 -1.51 3.64
N PHE A 78 -13.50 -0.19 3.53
CA PHE A 78 -14.49 0.76 4.06
C PHE A 78 -15.81 0.78 3.27
N THR A 79 -15.76 0.56 1.96
CA THR A 79 -16.94 0.65 1.09
C THR A 79 -17.64 -0.68 0.93
N GLU A 80 -16.93 -1.69 0.43
CA GLU A 80 -17.47 -3.01 0.08
C GLU A 80 -17.34 -4.00 1.25
N GLY A 81 -16.24 -3.90 2.00
CA GLY A 81 -16.00 -4.71 3.21
C GLY A 81 -16.78 -4.25 4.44
N ARG A 82 -17.83 -3.44 4.26
CA ARG A 82 -18.61 -2.89 5.37
C ARG A 82 -19.39 -4.01 6.07
N PRO A 83 -19.21 -4.21 7.39
CA PRO A 83 -19.98 -5.19 8.16
C PRO A 83 -21.48 -4.96 8.05
N GLU A 84 -22.25 -6.05 8.01
CA GLU A 84 -23.71 -5.93 8.00
C GLU A 84 -24.22 -5.26 9.28
N PRO A 85 -25.13 -4.27 9.17
CA PRO A 85 -25.64 -3.54 10.33
C PRO A 85 -26.32 -4.50 11.31
N GLY A 86 -25.89 -4.47 12.56
CA GLY A 86 -26.45 -5.28 13.64
C GLY A 86 -25.80 -6.66 13.86
N LYS A 87 -25.00 -7.17 12.91
CA LYS A 87 -24.29 -8.44 13.09
C LYS A 87 -23.05 -8.32 13.98
N ALA A 88 -22.30 -7.23 13.89
CA ALA A 88 -21.10 -6.99 14.69
C ALA A 88 -21.38 -6.06 15.90
N PRO A 89 -20.75 -6.30 17.07
CA PRO A 89 -20.89 -5.39 18.20
C PRO A 89 -20.25 -4.03 17.89
N PRO A 90 -20.84 -2.90 18.34
CA PRO A 90 -20.35 -1.56 18.01
C PRO A 90 -18.88 -1.30 18.40
N TRP A 91 -18.39 -1.93 19.46
CA TRP A 91 -17.01 -1.77 19.90
C TRP A 91 -16.01 -2.40 18.92
N LEU A 92 -16.38 -3.49 18.25
CA LEU A 92 -15.54 -4.15 17.26
C LEU A 92 -15.48 -3.33 15.97
N LEU A 93 -16.61 -2.71 15.60
CA LEU A 93 -16.66 -1.75 14.50
C LEU A 93 -15.77 -0.53 14.75
N PHE A 94 -15.70 -0.06 16.01
CA PHE A 94 -14.78 1.02 16.38
C PHE A 94 -13.31 0.60 16.20
N LEU A 95 -12.91 -0.57 16.71
CA LEU A 95 -11.54 -1.08 16.55
C LEU A 95 -11.15 -1.22 15.07
N TRP A 96 -12.03 -1.83 14.27
CA TRP A 96 -11.87 -1.96 12.83
C TRP A 96 -11.73 -0.60 12.13
N SER A 97 -12.61 0.34 12.44
CA SER A 97 -12.61 1.68 11.83
C SER A 97 -11.37 2.49 12.24
N ALA A 98 -10.98 2.45 13.52
CA ALA A 98 -9.86 3.20 14.05
C ALA A 98 -8.52 2.73 13.47
N SER A 99 -8.30 1.41 13.37
CA SER A 99 -7.14 0.85 12.67
C SER A 99 -7.16 1.19 11.17
N GLY A 100 -8.33 1.16 10.52
CA GLY A 100 -8.45 1.54 9.11
C GLY A 100 -8.15 3.03 8.84
N VAL A 101 -8.66 3.94 9.68
CA VAL A 101 -8.34 5.37 9.59
C VAL A 101 -6.86 5.62 9.88
N GLY A 102 -6.28 4.91 10.86
CA GLY A 102 -4.85 4.96 11.14
C GLY A 102 -4.01 4.53 9.93
N SER A 103 -4.39 3.41 9.31
CA SER A 103 -3.75 2.91 8.08
C SER A 103 -3.84 3.91 6.94
N PHE A 104 -5.04 4.40 6.63
CA PHE A 104 -5.29 5.40 5.59
C PHE A 104 -4.44 6.66 5.81
N MET A 105 -4.40 7.18 7.03
CA MET A 105 -3.64 8.38 7.38
C MET A 105 -2.13 8.18 7.16
N TYR A 106 -1.53 7.11 7.70
CA TYR A 106 -0.10 6.88 7.57
C TYR A 106 0.33 6.54 6.14
N ILE A 107 -0.47 5.79 5.39
CA ILE A 107 -0.19 5.49 3.97
C ILE A 107 -0.28 6.78 3.14
N THR A 108 -1.28 7.63 3.38
CA THR A 108 -1.38 8.94 2.71
C THR A 108 -0.18 9.84 3.04
N LEU A 109 0.25 9.85 4.31
CA LEU A 109 1.47 10.57 4.72
C LEU A 109 2.71 10.02 4.03
N CYS A 110 2.82 8.70 3.87
CA CYS A 110 3.91 8.08 3.12
C CYS A 110 3.95 8.58 1.67
N ILE A 111 2.81 8.55 0.97
CA ILE A 111 2.69 9.03 -0.42
C ILE A 111 3.12 10.50 -0.51
N TRP A 112 2.64 11.34 0.40
CA TRP A 112 2.98 12.76 0.43
C TRP A 112 4.48 13.01 0.67
N LEU A 113 5.08 12.31 1.62
CA LEU A 113 6.51 12.42 1.94
C LEU A 113 7.38 11.88 0.80
N ALA A 114 7.02 10.76 0.19
CA ALA A 114 7.75 10.15 -0.94
C ALA A 114 7.73 11.06 -2.17
N MET A 115 6.58 11.64 -2.50
CA MET A 115 6.44 12.63 -3.57
C MET A 115 7.32 13.87 -3.30
N HIS A 116 7.32 14.40 -2.08
CA HIS A 116 8.20 15.51 -1.72
C HIS A 116 9.68 15.14 -1.82
N ALA A 117 10.08 13.96 -1.36
CA ALA A 117 11.45 13.48 -1.45
C ALA A 117 11.91 13.36 -2.92
N SER A 118 11.07 12.79 -3.79
CA SER A 118 11.34 12.62 -5.23
C SER A 118 11.48 13.95 -5.97
N ILE A 119 10.55 14.91 -5.74
CA ILE A 119 10.62 16.24 -6.38
C ILE A 119 11.85 17.01 -5.91
N CYS A 120 12.16 16.96 -4.62
CA CYS A 120 13.33 17.61 -4.05
C CYS A 120 14.63 17.01 -4.62
N SER A 121 14.78 15.67 -4.60
CA SER A 121 15.99 15.00 -5.10
C SER A 121 16.23 15.32 -6.58
N HIS A 122 15.21 15.28 -7.43
CA HIS A 122 15.31 15.68 -8.84
C HIS A 122 15.76 17.13 -9.01
N SER A 123 15.13 18.05 -8.26
CA SER A 123 15.45 19.48 -8.35
C SER A 123 16.90 19.78 -7.96
N PHE A 124 17.38 19.14 -6.89
CA PHE A 124 18.77 19.27 -6.44
C PHE A 124 19.75 18.54 -7.36
N CYS A 125 19.38 17.41 -7.95
CA CYS A 125 20.17 16.70 -8.96
C CYS A 125 20.45 17.62 -10.17
N VAL A 126 19.39 18.21 -10.75
CA VAL A 126 19.52 19.14 -11.87
C VAL A 126 20.39 20.33 -11.48
N ARG A 127 20.20 20.89 -10.28
CA ARG A 127 21.04 22.00 -9.79
C ARG A 127 22.51 21.61 -9.68
N MET A 128 22.80 20.43 -9.14
CA MET A 128 24.16 19.96 -8.96
C MET A 128 24.85 19.68 -10.31
N LEU A 129 24.15 19.06 -11.26
CA LEU A 129 24.65 18.81 -12.60
C LEU A 129 24.83 20.10 -13.42
N THR A 130 24.00 21.13 -13.20
CA THR A 130 24.03 22.36 -14.00
C THR A 130 24.88 23.47 -13.40
N GLN A 131 25.08 23.51 -12.08
CA GLN A 131 25.79 24.60 -11.41
C GLN A 131 27.14 24.17 -10.82
N LEU A 132 27.23 22.93 -10.33
CA LEU A 132 28.34 22.51 -9.47
C LEU A 132 29.31 21.58 -10.18
N VAL A 133 28.79 20.62 -10.95
CA VAL A 133 29.60 19.63 -11.70
C VAL A 133 29.53 19.94 -13.19
N ARG A 134 29.88 21.18 -13.55
CA ARG A 134 30.06 21.59 -14.95
C ARG A 134 31.35 20.98 -15.50
N LEU A 135 31.33 20.62 -16.78
CA LEU A 135 32.53 20.17 -17.48
C LEU A 135 33.59 21.28 -17.44
N PRO A 136 34.86 20.95 -17.16
CA PRO A 136 35.93 21.93 -17.16
C PRO A 136 36.19 22.39 -18.60
N VAL A 137 35.72 23.59 -18.95
CA VAL A 137 36.04 24.22 -20.23
C VAL A 137 37.40 24.90 -20.09
N PRO A 138 38.40 24.55 -20.93
CA PRO A 138 39.70 25.18 -20.84
C PRO A 138 39.58 26.69 -21.11
N THR A 139 40.22 27.49 -20.27
CA THR A 139 40.20 28.95 -20.46
C THR A 139 41.02 29.32 -21.69
N LYS A 140 40.71 30.47 -22.30
CA LYS A 140 41.50 30.98 -23.43
C LYS A 140 42.99 31.08 -23.06
N GLU A 141 43.30 31.47 -21.84
CA GLU A 141 44.67 31.54 -21.32
C GLU A 141 45.34 30.16 -21.24
N GLN A 142 44.62 29.13 -20.81
CA GLN A 142 45.13 27.75 -20.82
C GLN A 142 45.37 27.26 -22.24
N LEU A 143 44.50 27.60 -23.19
CA LEU A 143 44.67 27.28 -24.61
C LEU A 143 45.82 28.06 -25.23
N ASP A 144 45.99 29.33 -24.87
CA ASP A 144 47.07 30.19 -25.38
C ASP A 144 48.42 29.83 -24.74
N ALA A 145 48.45 29.36 -23.48
CA ALA A 145 49.65 28.82 -22.83
C ALA A 145 50.08 27.47 -23.42
N ALA A 146 49.10 26.66 -23.88
CA ALA A 146 49.37 25.41 -24.57
C ALA A 146 49.97 25.67 -25.97
N ARG A 147 49.60 26.77 -26.63
CA ARG A 147 50.09 27.10 -27.97
C ARG A 147 51.58 27.42 -27.92
N VAL A 148 52.32 26.76 -28.80
CA VAL A 148 53.73 27.07 -29.04
C VAL A 148 53.82 28.00 -30.25
N LEU A 149 54.24 29.25 -30.03
CA LEU A 149 54.39 30.21 -31.11
C LEU A 149 55.80 30.14 -31.69
N ALA A 150 55.93 30.30 -33.01
CA ALA A 150 57.24 30.40 -33.66
C ALA A 150 58.06 31.58 -33.10
N THR A 151 57.37 32.63 -32.64
CA THR A 151 57.96 33.78 -31.94
C THR A 151 58.67 33.38 -30.64
N ASP A 152 58.22 32.32 -29.97
CA ASP A 152 58.87 31.83 -28.74
C ASP A 152 60.18 31.10 -29.05
N PHE A 153 60.33 30.57 -30.26
CA PHE A 153 61.62 30.08 -30.73
C PHE A 153 62.54 31.25 -31.06
N GLU A 154 62.04 32.23 -31.83
CA GLU A 154 62.78 33.40 -32.30
C GLU A 154 63.22 34.32 -31.15
N GLY A 155 62.47 34.37 -30.05
CA GLY A 155 62.82 35.12 -28.84
C GLY A 155 63.89 34.45 -27.96
N LYS A 156 64.29 33.20 -28.24
CA LYS A 156 65.34 32.53 -27.46
C LYS A 156 66.73 33.04 -27.81
N ARG A 157 67.65 33.01 -26.85
CA ARG A 157 69.05 33.42 -27.11
C ARG A 157 69.68 32.49 -28.15
N VAL A 158 70.51 33.02 -29.05
CA VAL A 158 71.19 32.26 -30.12
C VAL A 158 71.94 31.03 -29.60
N ARG A 159 72.52 31.11 -28.39
CA ARG A 159 73.18 29.97 -27.72
C ARG A 159 72.22 28.82 -27.39
N GLU A 160 70.94 29.10 -27.21
CA GLU A 160 69.90 28.11 -26.96
C GLU A 160 69.31 27.54 -28.25
N MET A 161 69.22 28.37 -29.30
CA MET A 161 68.86 27.94 -30.65
C MET A 161 69.90 27.00 -31.29
N LEU A 162 71.15 27.02 -30.82
CA LEU A 162 72.25 26.18 -31.32
C LEU A 162 72.64 25.04 -30.35
N ARG A 163 71.74 24.60 -29.45
CA ARG A 163 72.02 23.47 -28.56
C ARG A 163 72.19 22.17 -29.36
N VAL A 164 73.26 21.42 -29.13
CA VAL A 164 73.42 20.06 -29.66
C VAL A 164 72.92 19.08 -28.58
N PRO A 165 71.75 18.43 -28.76
CA PRO A 165 71.07 17.71 -27.67
C PRO A 165 71.86 16.50 -27.16
N VAL A 166 72.52 15.77 -28.05
CA VAL A 166 73.22 14.53 -27.72
C VAL A 166 74.49 14.78 -26.89
N VAL A 167 75.23 15.85 -27.20
CA VAL A 167 76.53 16.13 -26.56
C VAL A 167 76.36 16.54 -25.09
N LYS A 168 75.30 17.27 -24.75
CA LYS A 168 75.03 17.66 -23.34
C LYS A 168 74.53 16.50 -22.49
N GLN A 169 73.67 15.63 -23.03
CA GLN A 169 73.24 14.44 -22.29
C GLN A 169 74.40 13.46 -22.09
N GLN A 170 75.26 13.30 -23.10
CA GLN A 170 76.48 12.50 -22.95
C GLN A 170 77.49 13.12 -21.98
N LEU A 171 77.72 14.44 -22.02
CA LEU A 171 78.58 15.13 -21.05
C LEU A 171 78.02 15.08 -19.62
N LYS A 172 76.71 15.18 -19.44
CA LYS A 172 76.09 15.09 -18.11
C LYS A 172 76.12 13.67 -17.57
N LYS A 173 75.96 12.65 -18.44
CA LYS A 173 76.15 11.25 -18.09
C LYS A 173 77.62 10.96 -17.74
N LEU A 174 78.56 11.56 -18.47
CA LEU A 174 79.99 11.47 -18.17
C LEU A 174 80.34 12.16 -16.85
N ALA A 175 79.81 13.36 -16.60
CA ALA A 175 80.02 14.10 -15.36
C ALA A 175 79.41 13.38 -14.14
N GLY A 176 78.20 12.83 -14.27
CA GLY A 176 77.59 12.03 -13.20
C GLY A 176 78.34 10.73 -12.89
N MET A 177 78.96 10.10 -13.91
CA MET A 177 79.86 8.97 -13.69
C MET A 177 81.17 9.40 -12.99
N VAL A 178 81.66 10.63 -13.24
CA VAL A 178 82.84 11.17 -12.55
C VAL A 178 82.54 11.52 -11.09
N ASP A 179 81.36 12.07 -10.81
CA ASP A 179 80.95 12.40 -9.43
C ASP A 179 80.70 11.13 -8.60
N GLN A 180 80.10 10.08 -9.18
CA GLN A 180 79.96 8.78 -8.51
C GLN A 180 81.31 8.14 -8.17
N VAL A 181 82.32 8.31 -9.03
CA VAL A 181 83.68 7.84 -8.76
C VAL A 181 84.38 8.68 -7.69
N SER A 182 83.95 9.92 -7.46
CA SER A 182 84.54 10.82 -6.45
C SER A 182 83.92 10.67 -5.05
N GLU A 183 82.66 10.27 -4.94
CA GLU A 183 82.01 10.00 -3.63
C GLU A 183 82.39 8.63 -3.03
N GLU A 184 82.88 7.69 -3.85
CA GLU A 184 83.31 6.36 -3.39
C GLU A 184 84.73 6.37 -2.77
N ALA A 185 85.42 7.52 -2.78
CA ALA A 185 86.80 7.65 -2.27
C ALA A 185 86.92 8.15 -0.82
N ASP A 186 85.86 8.67 -0.18
CA ASP A 186 85.95 9.35 1.13
C ASP A 186 85.06 8.77 2.26
N ALA A 187 84.49 7.57 2.11
CA ALA A 187 83.73 6.91 3.19
C ALA A 187 84.63 5.99 4.05
N PRO A 188 84.80 6.25 5.37
CA PRO A 188 85.58 5.40 6.24
C PRO A 188 84.86 4.08 6.55
N GLU A 189 85.61 3.02 6.30
CA GLU A 189 85.43 1.60 6.61
C GLU A 189 84.64 1.32 7.91
N ARG A 190 83.40 0.85 7.77
CA ARG A 190 82.72 0.04 8.79
C ARG A 190 82.30 -1.28 8.18
N ALA A 191 83.08 -2.30 8.51
CA ALA A 191 82.72 -3.69 8.39
C ALA A 191 81.47 -3.97 9.23
N ASP A 192 80.43 -4.54 8.61
CA ASP A 192 79.95 -5.86 9.01
C ASP A 192 78.90 -6.39 8.03
N SER A 193 79.25 -7.55 7.45
CA SER A 193 78.39 -8.70 7.18
C SER A 193 76.91 -8.47 6.85
N ASN A 194 76.55 -8.59 5.57
CA ASN A 194 75.84 -9.79 5.10
C ASN A 194 75.72 -9.81 3.57
N ALA A 195 76.37 -10.82 3.01
CA ALA A 195 76.17 -11.25 1.64
C ALA A 195 74.94 -12.16 1.58
N SER A 196 73.93 -11.77 0.82
CA SER A 196 73.16 -12.72 0.03
C SER A 196 72.87 -12.12 -1.34
N LEU A 197 73.55 -12.68 -2.35
CA LEU A 197 73.13 -12.82 -3.73
C LEU A 197 71.61 -13.04 -3.87
N ALA A 198 70.92 -12.81 -4.98
CA ALA A 198 71.11 -12.17 -6.27
C ALA A 198 69.83 -12.53 -7.05
N GLY A 199 69.30 -11.62 -7.86
CA GLY A 199 68.36 -11.97 -8.94
C GLY A 199 66.87 -11.93 -8.60
N SER A 200 66.21 -10.83 -8.99
CA SER A 200 64.89 -10.84 -9.65
C SER A 200 64.36 -9.40 -9.79
N ASP A 201 65.05 -8.60 -10.60
CA ASP A 201 64.41 -7.47 -11.27
C ASP A 201 63.79 -7.98 -12.58
N LEU A 202 62.64 -7.39 -12.94
CA LEU A 202 61.84 -7.63 -14.16
C LEU A 202 60.85 -8.81 -14.12
N ALA A 203 59.71 -8.61 -13.43
CA ALA A 203 58.35 -8.89 -13.96
C ALA A 203 57.32 -8.96 -12.82
N SER A 204 56.85 -7.82 -12.30
CA SER A 204 55.59 -7.75 -11.55
C SER A 204 55.08 -6.30 -11.57
N SER A 205 54.30 -5.97 -12.60
CA SER A 205 53.76 -4.62 -12.86
C SER A 205 52.38 -4.71 -13.53
N ALA A 206 51.59 -5.75 -13.26
CA ALA A 206 50.25 -5.86 -13.84
C ALA A 206 49.34 -6.62 -12.86
N GLY A 207 48.45 -5.90 -12.18
CA GLY A 207 47.38 -6.50 -11.38
C GLY A 207 47.15 -5.90 -9.99
N ALA A 208 47.89 -4.87 -9.58
CA ALA A 208 47.44 -4.04 -8.47
C ALA A 208 46.22 -3.26 -8.96
N GLU A 209 45.06 -3.54 -8.36
CA GLU A 209 43.92 -2.64 -8.34
C GLU A 209 44.48 -1.23 -8.13
N GLU A 210 44.42 -0.38 -9.17
CA GLU A 210 44.84 1.02 -9.09
C GLU A 210 43.90 1.71 -8.10
N THR A 211 44.13 1.49 -6.81
CA THR A 211 43.66 2.39 -5.77
C THR A 211 44.33 3.69 -6.14
N MET A 212 43.55 4.61 -6.69
CA MET A 212 44.00 5.91 -7.18
C MET A 212 44.91 6.50 -6.10
N MET A 213 46.23 6.43 -6.32
CA MET A 213 47.19 6.91 -5.35
C MET A 213 47.40 8.39 -5.61
N ASP A 214 47.47 9.19 -4.55
CA ASP A 214 47.89 10.57 -4.69
C ASP A 214 49.36 10.63 -5.17
N ALA A 215 49.85 11.83 -5.45
CA ALA A 215 51.25 12.02 -5.86
C ALA A 215 52.28 11.47 -4.83
N ASP A 216 51.83 11.15 -3.62
CA ASP A 216 52.61 10.63 -2.50
C ASP A 216 52.42 9.12 -2.27
N GLY A 217 51.71 8.40 -3.15
CA GLY A 217 51.53 6.95 -3.05
C GLY A 217 50.53 6.51 -1.98
N ARG A 218 49.63 7.38 -1.53
CA ARG A 218 48.59 7.03 -0.55
C ARG A 218 47.27 6.76 -1.26
N PRO A 219 46.50 5.72 -0.85
CA PRO A 219 45.16 5.50 -1.40
C PRO A 219 44.31 6.74 -1.13
N VAL A 220 43.82 7.37 -2.19
CA VAL A 220 42.93 8.53 -2.12
C VAL A 220 41.66 8.08 -1.41
N ALA A 221 41.54 8.38 -0.11
CA ALA A 221 40.35 8.05 0.65
C ALA A 221 39.12 8.63 -0.07
N THR A 222 38.05 7.86 -0.21
CA THR A 222 36.77 8.30 -0.80
C THR A 222 36.23 9.57 -0.12
N ASP A 223 36.63 9.79 1.13
CA ASP A 223 36.43 11.00 1.91
C ASP A 223 37.09 12.27 1.33
N THR A 224 37.91 12.15 0.31
CA THR A 224 38.53 13.30 -0.39
C THR A 224 37.74 13.74 -1.62
N LEU A 225 36.79 12.91 -2.10
CA LEU A 225 36.00 13.23 -3.28
C LEU A 225 35.03 14.38 -3.00
N THR A 226 35.37 15.56 -3.54
CA THR A 226 34.64 16.80 -3.29
C THR A 226 33.18 16.73 -3.77
N HIS A 227 32.91 16.02 -4.87
CA HIS A 227 31.56 15.87 -5.41
C HIS A 227 30.66 15.03 -4.49
N VAL A 228 31.19 13.99 -3.83
CA VAL A 228 30.47 13.18 -2.83
C VAL A 228 30.14 14.00 -1.57
N LYS A 229 31.07 14.83 -1.08
CA LYS A 229 30.78 15.76 0.03
C LYS A 229 29.67 16.75 -0.31
N LEU A 230 29.66 17.21 -1.55
CA LEU A 230 28.64 18.13 -2.05
C LEU A 230 27.28 17.46 -2.17
N TYR A 231 27.24 16.24 -2.73
CA TYR A 231 26.04 15.40 -2.80
C TYR A 231 25.42 15.24 -1.41
N ARG A 232 26.21 14.91 -0.38
CA ARG A 232 25.71 14.74 1.00
C ARG A 232 25.05 15.98 1.59
N ARG A 233 25.70 17.13 1.40
CA ARG A 233 25.13 18.42 1.86
C ARG A 233 23.79 18.70 1.19
N MET A 234 23.65 18.30 -0.07
CA MET A 234 22.37 18.40 -0.77
C MET A 234 21.37 17.35 -0.27
N GLN A 235 21.81 16.11 -0.05
CA GLN A 235 20.98 14.98 0.40
C GLN A 235 20.24 15.29 1.71
N ALA A 236 20.86 16.06 2.60
CA ALA A 236 20.25 16.57 3.82
C ALA A 236 18.87 17.24 3.61
N ASN A 237 18.60 17.79 2.42
CA ASN A 237 17.34 18.48 2.12
C ASN A 237 16.16 17.53 1.87
N TRP A 238 16.39 16.28 1.42
CA TRP A 238 15.31 15.31 1.15
C TRP A 238 15.42 14.02 1.97
N GLN A 239 16.58 13.72 2.57
CA GLN A 239 16.83 12.46 3.28
C GLN A 239 15.84 12.21 4.41
N ALA A 240 15.46 13.25 5.16
CA ALA A 240 14.48 13.12 6.23
C ALA A 240 13.09 12.75 5.67
N TYR A 241 12.69 13.30 4.51
CA TYR A 241 11.42 12.95 3.88
C TYR A 241 11.41 11.50 3.41
N ASP A 242 12.49 11.01 2.80
CA ASP A 242 12.66 9.60 2.42
C ASP A 242 12.58 8.67 3.66
N ALA A 243 13.35 8.99 4.70
CA ALA A 243 13.35 8.21 5.93
C ALA A 243 11.96 8.13 6.58
N TYR A 244 11.25 9.25 6.68
CA TYR A 244 9.92 9.30 7.29
C TYR A 244 8.81 8.75 6.38
N ALA A 245 9.00 8.73 5.05
CA ALA A 245 8.11 8.01 4.14
C ALA A 245 8.14 6.51 4.45
N ARG A 246 9.32 5.92 4.64
CA ARG A 246 9.47 4.49 5.01
C ARG A 246 8.82 4.17 6.36
N VAL A 247 9.07 5.01 7.35
CA VAL A 247 8.44 4.90 8.67
C VAL A 247 6.91 4.91 8.52
N SER A 248 6.36 5.86 7.77
CA SER A 248 4.91 5.98 7.57
C SER A 248 4.32 4.77 6.84
N MET A 249 5.02 4.23 5.85
CA MET A 249 4.63 2.99 5.16
C MET A 249 4.56 1.80 6.13
N ALA A 250 5.59 1.61 6.96
CA ALA A 250 5.65 0.53 7.94
C ALA A 250 4.51 0.65 8.96
N LEU A 251 4.28 1.85 9.51
CA LEU A 251 3.18 2.12 10.44
C LEU A 251 1.81 1.89 9.79
N GLY A 252 1.62 2.38 8.57
CA GLY A 252 0.38 2.24 7.81
C GLY A 252 0.05 0.78 7.47
N THR A 253 1.06 0.01 7.07
CA THR A 253 0.94 -1.43 6.79
C THR A 253 0.66 -2.22 8.08
N ASN A 254 1.29 -1.87 9.20
CA ASN A 254 1.01 -2.49 10.49
C ASN A 254 -0.45 -2.29 10.92
N GLN A 255 -0.98 -1.06 10.81
CA GLN A 255 -2.38 -0.73 11.07
C GLN A 255 -3.34 -1.42 10.09
N PHE A 256 -2.94 -1.56 8.82
CA PHE A 256 -3.71 -2.30 7.81
C PHE A 256 -3.88 -3.77 8.18
N LEU A 257 -2.80 -4.43 8.62
CA LEU A 257 -2.87 -5.84 9.05
C LEU A 257 -3.76 -6.03 10.28
N GLN A 258 -3.76 -5.07 11.21
CA GLN A 258 -4.70 -5.07 12.34
C GLN A 258 -6.15 -4.93 11.86
N GLN A 259 -6.41 -4.02 10.91
CA GLN A 259 -7.74 -3.87 10.30
C GLN A 259 -8.19 -5.17 9.62
N LEU A 260 -7.33 -5.85 8.85
CA LEU A 260 -7.64 -7.15 8.25
C LEU A 260 -7.95 -8.22 9.29
N GLY A 261 -7.21 -8.26 10.40
CA GLY A 261 -7.51 -9.14 11.54
C GLY A 261 -8.92 -8.89 12.10
N TYR A 262 -9.31 -7.63 12.25
CA TYR A 262 -10.66 -7.27 12.70
C TYR A 262 -11.75 -7.61 11.67
N THR A 263 -11.50 -7.40 10.37
CA THR A 263 -12.41 -7.80 9.30
C THR A 263 -12.68 -9.31 9.35
N CYS A 264 -11.64 -10.13 9.56
CA CYS A 264 -11.80 -11.58 9.70
C CYS A 264 -12.58 -11.99 10.96
N LEU A 265 -12.40 -11.29 12.09
CA LEU A 265 -13.21 -11.54 13.29
C LEU A 265 -14.70 -11.26 13.01
N ILE A 266 -14.99 -10.15 12.35
CA ILE A 266 -16.36 -9.79 11.99
C ILE A 266 -16.96 -10.84 11.06
N GLY A 267 -16.33 -11.09 9.91
CA GLY A 267 -16.87 -12.01 8.90
C GLY A 267 -16.94 -13.46 9.37
N PHE A 268 -15.86 -14.01 9.95
CA PHE A 268 -15.86 -15.43 10.34
C PHE A 268 -16.58 -15.67 11.66
N VAL A 269 -16.30 -14.88 12.70
CA VAL A 269 -16.83 -15.17 14.04
C VAL A 269 -18.23 -14.57 14.22
N SER A 270 -18.43 -13.32 13.84
CA SER A 270 -19.70 -12.62 14.07
C SER A 270 -20.79 -12.98 13.05
N GLU A 271 -20.45 -13.08 11.77
CA GLU A 271 -21.43 -13.31 10.70
C GLU A 271 -21.61 -14.80 10.39
N ASN A 272 -20.52 -15.57 10.38
CA ASN A 272 -20.53 -16.99 10.02
C ASN A 272 -20.45 -17.96 11.21
N ASN A 273 -20.41 -17.47 12.46
CA ASN A 273 -20.26 -18.27 13.68
C ASN A 273 -19.12 -19.31 13.64
N SER A 274 -18.08 -19.02 12.85
CA SER A 274 -16.93 -19.89 12.59
C SER A 274 -15.71 -19.40 13.38
N VAL A 275 -15.65 -19.79 14.65
CA VAL A 275 -14.65 -19.31 15.63
C VAL A 275 -13.21 -19.64 15.21
N LEU A 276 -12.95 -20.90 14.83
CA LEU A 276 -11.60 -21.36 14.54
C LEU A 276 -10.96 -20.63 13.34
N PRO A 277 -11.62 -20.53 12.15
CA PRO A 277 -11.10 -19.72 11.05
C PRO A 277 -10.81 -18.28 11.44
N GLY A 278 -11.73 -17.63 12.16
CA GLY A 278 -11.55 -16.24 12.61
C GLY A 278 -10.32 -16.05 13.50
N MET A 279 -10.12 -16.91 14.50
CA MET A 279 -8.97 -16.83 15.39
C MET A 279 -7.65 -17.18 14.67
N CYS A 280 -7.66 -18.15 13.77
CA CYS A 280 -6.50 -18.48 12.94
C CYS A 280 -6.10 -17.29 12.05
N SER A 281 -7.06 -16.63 11.40
CA SER A 281 -6.79 -15.42 10.61
C SER A 281 -6.19 -14.29 11.46
N VAL A 282 -6.72 -14.05 12.66
CA VAL A 282 -6.15 -13.07 13.60
C VAL A 282 -4.71 -13.42 13.96
N ALA A 283 -4.42 -14.68 14.26
CA ALA A 283 -3.06 -15.13 14.59
C ALA A 283 -2.10 -14.92 13.41
N ILE A 284 -2.53 -15.23 12.19
CA ILE A 284 -1.74 -15.03 10.96
C ILE A 284 -1.42 -13.55 10.78
N PHE A 285 -2.43 -12.66 10.75
CA PHE A 285 -2.20 -11.23 10.54
C PHE A 285 -1.41 -10.58 11.68
N SER A 286 -1.63 -11.01 12.93
CA SER A 286 -0.86 -10.55 14.08
C SER A 286 0.62 -10.98 13.97
N THR A 287 0.87 -12.20 13.49
CA THR A 287 2.23 -12.71 13.26
C THR A 287 2.92 -11.95 12.13
N CYS A 288 2.25 -11.76 10.98
CA CYS A 288 2.77 -10.93 9.89
C CYS A 288 3.09 -9.51 10.36
N SER A 289 2.19 -8.91 11.15
CA SER A 289 2.36 -7.58 11.71
C SER A 289 3.57 -7.51 12.65
N ALA A 290 3.78 -8.52 13.48
CA ALA A 290 4.94 -8.60 14.36
C ALA A 290 6.26 -8.88 13.59
N LEU A 291 6.21 -9.67 12.51
CA LEU A 291 7.36 -9.90 11.64
C LEU A 291 7.78 -8.61 10.92
N LEU A 292 6.83 -7.81 10.44
CA LEU A 292 7.13 -6.49 9.87
C LEU A 292 7.84 -5.59 10.88
N VAL A 293 7.34 -5.52 12.12
CA VAL A 293 7.98 -4.76 13.20
C VAL A 293 9.42 -5.24 13.44
N ARG A 294 9.65 -6.55 13.42
CA ARG A 294 10.99 -7.14 13.57
C ARG A 294 11.92 -6.82 12.40
N LEU A 295 11.41 -6.83 11.18
CA LEU A 295 12.20 -6.54 9.98
C LEU A 295 12.57 -5.06 9.88
N ASP A 296 11.65 -4.18 10.29
CA ASP A 296 11.81 -2.73 10.13
C ASP A 296 12.54 -2.06 11.28
N LEU A 297 12.45 -2.57 12.51
CA LEU A 297 13.04 -1.94 13.70
C LEU A 297 14.33 -2.60 14.17
N TYR A 298 15.33 -1.77 14.46
CA TYR A 298 16.55 -2.14 15.15
C TYR A 298 16.42 -1.80 16.64
N VAL A 299 15.79 -2.70 17.40
CA VAL A 299 15.56 -2.53 18.84
C VAL A 299 16.11 -3.70 19.65
N SER A 300 16.35 -3.47 20.94
CA SER A 300 16.78 -4.54 21.86
C SER A 300 15.72 -5.66 21.92
N PHE A 301 16.16 -6.88 22.24
CA PHE A 301 15.24 -8.04 22.33
C PHE A 301 14.09 -7.80 23.32
N ARG A 302 14.33 -7.12 24.44
CA ARG A 302 13.29 -6.77 25.43
C ARG A 302 12.23 -5.85 24.82
N CYS A 303 12.66 -4.82 24.09
CA CYS A 303 11.76 -3.93 23.37
C CYS A 303 11.00 -4.66 22.27
N LEU A 304 11.63 -5.61 21.57
CA LEU A 304 10.99 -6.42 20.54
C LEU A 304 9.90 -7.33 21.12
N VAL A 305 10.15 -7.98 22.27
CA VAL A 305 9.14 -8.78 22.97
C VAL A 305 7.97 -7.91 23.41
N LEU A 306 8.24 -6.72 23.96
CA LEU A 306 7.19 -5.77 24.31
C LEU A 306 6.38 -5.34 23.07
N ALA A 307 7.05 -5.09 21.93
CA ALA A 307 6.42 -4.80 20.65
C ALA A 307 5.49 -5.91 20.21
N PHE A 308 5.98 -7.15 20.26
CA PHE A 308 5.22 -8.33 19.92
C PHE A 308 3.96 -8.43 20.77
N VAL A 309 4.09 -8.29 22.09
CA VAL A 309 2.94 -8.35 23.02
C VAL A 309 1.94 -7.23 22.72
N LEU A 310 2.39 -5.97 22.64
CA LEU A 310 1.49 -4.83 22.44
C LEU A 310 0.80 -4.84 21.07
N ASN A 311 1.43 -5.42 20.06
CA ASN A 311 0.86 -5.50 18.70
C ASN A 311 -0.08 -6.71 18.53
N THR A 312 0.24 -7.86 19.11
CA THR A 312 -0.52 -9.12 18.90
C THR A 312 -1.65 -9.32 19.91
N LEU A 313 -1.50 -8.83 21.13
CA LEU A 313 -2.47 -9.05 22.20
C LEU A 313 -3.81 -8.33 21.98
N PRO A 314 -3.89 -7.08 21.48
CA PRO A 314 -5.17 -6.40 21.27
C PRO A 314 -6.17 -7.17 20.38
N PRO A 315 -5.82 -7.64 19.16
CA PRO A 315 -6.77 -8.36 18.32
C PRO A 315 -7.11 -9.75 18.90
N LEU A 316 -6.19 -10.41 19.61
CA LEU A 316 -6.47 -11.67 20.31
C LEU A 316 -7.47 -11.49 21.46
N ILE A 317 -7.27 -10.48 22.32
CA ILE A 317 -8.22 -10.13 23.40
C ILE A 317 -9.58 -9.78 22.82
N SER A 318 -9.61 -9.05 21.70
CA SER A 318 -10.85 -8.68 21.01
C SER A 318 -11.59 -9.92 20.48
N GLY A 319 -10.87 -10.89 19.92
CA GLY A 319 -11.44 -12.17 19.48
C GLY A 319 -12.01 -12.99 20.64
N ILE A 320 -11.27 -13.10 21.75
CA ILE A 320 -11.74 -13.79 22.97
C ILE A 320 -12.98 -13.09 23.55
N SER A 321 -12.95 -11.75 23.63
CA SER A 321 -14.10 -10.93 24.06
C SER A 321 -15.33 -11.21 23.20
N LEU A 322 -15.18 -11.22 21.88
CA LEU A 322 -16.28 -11.52 20.95
C LEU A 322 -16.87 -12.92 21.19
N ILE A 323 -16.01 -13.94 21.33
CA ILE A 323 -16.44 -15.33 21.59
C ILE A 323 -17.23 -15.42 22.89
N LEU A 324 -16.74 -14.80 23.98
CA LEU A 324 -17.42 -14.80 25.28
C LEU A 324 -18.78 -14.09 25.22
N VAL A 325 -18.89 -12.99 24.48
CA VAL A 325 -20.15 -12.27 24.28
C VAL A 325 -21.14 -13.10 23.47
N LEU A 326 -20.70 -13.74 22.38
CA LEU A 326 -21.57 -14.57 21.54
C LEU A 326 -22.07 -15.81 22.29
N GLU A 327 -21.17 -16.55 22.97
CA GLU A 327 -21.56 -17.70 23.78
C GLU A 327 -22.43 -17.30 24.97
N GLY A 328 -22.15 -16.15 25.60
CA GLY A 328 -22.95 -15.62 26.69
C GLY A 328 -24.38 -15.30 26.25
N LYS A 329 -24.55 -14.73 25.05
CA LYS A 329 -25.87 -14.48 24.45
C LYS A 329 -26.62 -15.76 24.12
N GLU A 330 -25.94 -16.74 23.50
CA GLU A 330 -26.57 -18.01 23.12
C GLU A 330 -27.03 -18.81 24.35
N LYS A 331 -26.24 -18.80 25.43
CA LYS A 331 -26.54 -19.56 26.67
C LYS A 331 -27.33 -18.77 27.71
N GLY A 332 -27.68 -17.50 27.45
CA GLY A 332 -28.32 -16.62 28.43
C GLY A 332 -27.50 -16.41 29.71
N ARG A 333 -26.16 -16.34 29.60
CA ARG A 333 -25.24 -16.17 30.73
C ARG A 333 -24.68 -14.75 30.77
N ASP A 334 -25.39 -13.85 31.45
CA ASP A 334 -25.02 -12.43 31.56
C ASP A 334 -23.60 -12.22 32.12
N ALA A 335 -23.14 -13.12 33.01
CA ALA A 335 -21.77 -13.07 33.53
C ALA A 335 -20.70 -13.21 32.42
N MET A 336 -20.93 -14.04 31.40
CA MET A 336 -19.99 -14.18 30.29
C MET A 336 -19.99 -12.95 29.39
N ILE A 337 -21.15 -12.33 29.18
CA ILE A 337 -21.29 -11.08 28.43
C ILE A 337 -20.53 -9.97 29.15
N LEU A 338 -20.71 -9.84 30.47
CA LEU A 338 -20.01 -8.85 31.30
C LEU A 338 -18.48 -9.04 31.27
N VAL A 339 -18.01 -10.28 31.40
CA VAL A 339 -16.57 -10.57 31.30
C VAL A 339 -16.05 -10.23 29.90
N GLY A 340 -16.76 -10.61 28.85
CA GLY A 340 -16.40 -10.26 27.47
C GLY A 340 -16.31 -8.75 27.26
N ASP A 341 -17.33 -7.99 27.67
CA ASP A 341 -17.34 -6.53 27.54
C ASP A 341 -16.24 -5.86 28.40
N SER A 342 -15.87 -6.44 29.55
CA SER A 342 -14.80 -5.92 30.41
C SER A 342 -13.39 -6.04 29.80
N LEU A 343 -13.19 -6.95 28.84
CA LEU A 343 -11.92 -7.10 28.12
C LEU A 343 -11.70 -6.04 27.03
N VAL A 344 -12.77 -5.38 26.56
CA VAL A 344 -12.71 -4.40 25.47
C VAL A 344 -11.86 -3.17 25.83
N PRO A 345 -12.04 -2.51 26.99
CA PRO A 345 -11.17 -1.40 27.39
C PRO A 345 -9.69 -1.80 27.45
N ALA A 346 -9.38 -3.03 27.86
CA ALA A 346 -7.99 -3.51 27.90
C ALA A 346 -7.39 -3.62 26.50
N ALA A 347 -8.14 -4.14 25.52
CA ALA A 347 -7.70 -4.18 24.11
C ALA A 347 -7.44 -2.76 23.56
N ILE A 348 -8.34 -1.80 23.82
CA ILE A 348 -8.18 -0.40 23.40
C ILE A 348 -6.95 0.25 24.08
N ALA A 349 -6.75 0.01 25.38
CA ALA A 349 -5.59 0.54 26.11
C ALA A 349 -4.26 0.00 25.56
N LEU A 350 -4.21 -1.28 25.19
CA LEU A 350 -3.02 -1.88 24.58
C LEU A 350 -2.71 -1.26 23.21
N HIS A 351 -3.73 -0.92 22.40
CA HIS A 351 -3.55 -0.16 21.16
C HIS A 351 -3.00 1.24 21.39
N ILE A 352 -3.50 1.96 22.40
CA ILE A 352 -2.95 3.27 22.78
C ILE A 352 -1.48 3.14 23.14
N LEU A 353 -1.14 2.15 23.97
CA LEU A 353 0.25 1.92 24.40
C LEU A 353 1.15 1.52 23.22
N TRP A 354 0.64 0.71 22.29
CA TRP A 354 1.31 0.39 21.04
C TRP A 354 1.63 1.64 20.21
N LEU A 355 0.63 2.51 19.99
CA LEU A 355 0.82 3.77 19.24
C LEU A 355 1.77 4.74 19.94
N VAL A 356 1.72 4.85 21.27
CA VAL A 356 2.64 5.69 22.05
C VAL A 356 4.07 5.16 21.92
N MET A 357 4.27 3.85 21.97
CA MET A 357 5.58 3.23 21.81
C MET A 357 6.14 3.44 20.40
N LEU A 358 5.31 3.26 19.36
CA LEU A 358 5.67 3.57 17.98
C LEU A 358 6.04 5.06 17.81
N LEU A 359 5.29 5.97 18.42
CA LEU A 359 5.58 7.40 18.38
C LEU A 359 6.93 7.71 19.06
N ASN A 360 7.25 7.05 20.17
CA ASN A 360 8.54 7.21 20.83
C ASN A 360 9.70 6.69 19.96
N TRP A 361 9.50 5.59 19.23
CA TRP A 361 10.52 5.06 18.32
C TRP A 361 10.71 5.88 17.06
N THR A 362 9.69 6.55 16.57
CA THR A 362 9.78 7.42 15.38
C THR A 362 10.47 8.76 15.66
N LYS A 363 10.72 9.09 16.92
CA LYS A 363 11.43 10.31 17.32
C LYS A 363 12.82 10.34 16.68
N GLY A 364 13.05 11.35 15.85
CA GLY A 364 14.31 11.53 15.14
C GLY A 364 15.46 11.86 16.10
N LYS A 365 16.61 11.21 15.92
CA LYS A 365 17.88 11.62 16.52
C LYS A 365 18.55 12.61 15.58
N ILE A 366 19.10 13.69 16.12
CA ILE A 366 19.80 14.70 15.33
C ILE A 366 21.20 14.18 15.04
N ILE A 367 21.48 13.84 13.78
CA ILE A 367 22.80 13.40 13.30
C ILE A 367 23.25 14.38 12.22
N HIS A 368 24.39 15.03 12.42
CA HIS A 368 24.90 16.10 11.56
C HIS A 368 23.90 17.22 11.25
N GLY A 369 23.03 17.56 12.22
CA GLY A 369 22.01 18.61 12.05
C GLY A 369 20.77 18.18 11.25
N ILE A 370 20.62 16.88 10.96
CA ILE A 370 19.43 16.30 10.32
C ILE A 370 18.75 15.39 11.34
N ALA A 371 17.44 15.56 11.54
CA ALA A 371 16.66 14.66 12.39
C ALA A 371 16.27 13.40 11.61
N LEU A 372 16.84 12.24 11.98
CA LEU A 372 16.57 10.95 11.31
C LEU A 372 16.05 9.89 12.31
N PRO A 373 15.04 9.08 11.94
CA PRO A 373 14.51 8.01 12.77
C PRO A 373 15.40 6.75 12.70
N THR A 374 16.58 6.80 13.32
CA THR A 374 17.61 5.74 13.23
C THR A 374 17.25 4.42 13.93
N THR A 375 16.12 4.36 14.62
CA THR A 375 15.55 3.12 15.16
C THR A 375 15.04 2.20 14.06
N PHE A 376 14.77 2.73 12.87
CA PHE A 376 14.34 1.95 11.71
C PHE A 376 15.55 1.50 10.89
N ARG A 377 15.68 0.18 10.70
CA ARG A 377 16.78 -0.44 9.94
C ARG A 377 16.82 0.04 8.50
N SER A 378 15.65 0.24 7.90
CA SER A 378 15.52 0.75 6.53
C SER A 378 16.08 2.17 6.35
N VAL A 379 16.17 2.95 7.42
CA VAL A 379 16.77 4.30 7.41
C VAL A 379 18.30 4.22 7.42
N LEU A 380 18.88 3.20 8.04
CA LEU A 380 20.32 2.97 8.00
C LEU A 380 20.78 2.59 6.58
N TYR A 381 19.93 1.90 5.80
CA TYR A 381 20.21 1.58 4.39
C TYR A 381 20.14 2.78 3.45
N LEU A 382 19.73 3.96 3.92
CA LEU A 382 19.86 5.21 3.15
C LEU A 382 21.30 5.69 3.06
N ASP A 383 22.13 5.24 4.00
CA ASP A 383 23.50 5.65 4.09
C ASP A 383 24.39 4.70 3.28
N VAL A 384 24.38 4.92 1.96
CA VAL A 384 25.15 4.16 0.96
C VAL A 384 26.65 4.15 1.29
N PHE A 385 27.13 5.14 2.03
CA PHE A 385 28.55 5.30 2.31
C PHE A 385 28.97 4.85 3.71
N GLY A 386 28.03 4.48 4.59
CA GLY A 386 28.32 4.02 5.97
C GLY A 386 28.89 5.09 6.91
N TRP A 387 28.31 6.30 6.92
CA TRP A 387 28.76 7.47 7.69
C TRP A 387 28.06 7.59 9.04
N LEU A 388 26.83 7.10 9.14
CA LEU A 388 26.05 7.02 10.36
C LEU A 388 26.75 6.13 11.40
N SER A 389 27.59 5.18 10.98
CA SER A 389 28.39 4.36 11.89
C SER A 389 29.61 5.10 12.46
N THR A 390 30.28 5.97 11.69
CA THR A 390 31.55 6.62 12.08
C THR A 390 31.38 7.63 13.22
N THR A 391 30.23 8.29 13.31
CA THR A 391 30.04 9.41 14.26
C THR A 391 29.99 8.94 15.72
N ARG A 392 29.67 7.67 15.96
CA ARG A 392 29.54 7.14 17.32
C ARG A 392 30.89 7.00 18.04
N GLU A 393 31.97 6.85 17.29
CA GLU A 393 33.32 6.66 17.84
C GLU A 393 33.98 7.98 18.26
N THR A 394 33.55 9.11 17.70
CA THR A 394 34.21 10.43 17.92
C THR A 394 33.47 11.32 18.91
N GLN A 395 32.23 10.99 19.28
CA GLN A 395 31.43 11.80 20.20
C GLN A 395 31.58 11.45 21.67
N ASP A 396 32.21 10.31 22.00
CA ASP A 396 32.74 10.13 23.34
C ASP A 396 33.98 11.03 23.42
N PRO A 397 33.92 12.18 24.13
CA PRO A 397 35.12 12.99 24.32
C PRO A 397 36.16 12.02 24.85
N PRO A 398 37.37 11.94 24.25
CA PRO A 398 38.40 11.03 24.72
C PRO A 398 38.49 11.30 26.20
N LEU A 399 38.08 10.32 27.02
CA LEU A 399 38.06 10.41 28.48
C LEU A 399 39.46 10.87 28.81
N GLU A 400 39.58 12.19 29.00
CA GLU A 400 40.84 12.85 29.20
C GLU A 400 41.26 12.22 30.48
N ARG A 401 42.26 11.35 30.35
CA ARG A 401 42.86 10.54 31.38
C ARG A 401 43.18 11.53 32.50
N ARG A 402 42.21 11.71 33.41
CA ARG A 402 42.32 12.44 34.65
C ARG A 402 43.45 11.73 35.34
N ARG A 403 44.66 12.27 35.18
CA ARG A 403 45.80 11.89 35.99
C ARG A 403 45.30 12.03 37.41
N ALA A 404 45.33 10.91 38.10
CA ALA A 404 45.03 10.77 39.51
C ALA A 404 45.65 11.95 40.29
N GLU A 405 44.79 12.82 40.82
CA GLU A 405 45.05 13.35 42.15
C GLU A 405 44.46 12.33 43.13
N PRO A 406 45.29 11.72 44.00
CA PRO A 406 44.81 10.79 45.00
C PRO A 406 44.25 11.60 46.16
N ASN A 407 42.93 11.71 46.26
CA ASN A 407 42.30 12.11 47.51
C ASN A 407 40.94 11.43 47.66
N GLY A 408 40.93 10.46 48.58
CA GLY A 408 39.90 10.29 49.61
C GLY A 408 38.46 10.12 49.16
N ASP A 409 38.02 8.86 49.27
CA ASP A 409 36.76 8.46 49.90
C ASP A 409 35.47 9.13 49.40
N GLU A 410 34.76 8.43 48.52
CA GLU A 410 33.37 7.98 48.75
C GLU A 410 32.90 7.13 47.55
N GLU A 411 32.55 5.88 47.86
CA GLU A 411 32.03 4.87 46.93
C GLU A 411 30.56 5.17 46.61
N GLU A 412 30.27 5.65 45.39
CA GLU A 412 28.97 5.46 44.75
C GLU A 412 29.18 4.59 43.49
N GLU A 413 28.75 3.34 43.57
CA GLU A 413 28.65 2.40 42.46
C GLU A 413 27.56 2.88 41.47
N GLU A 414 27.93 3.69 40.49
CA GLU A 414 27.13 3.83 39.26
C GLU A 414 27.43 2.65 38.32
N GLU A 415 26.43 1.78 38.14
CA GLU A 415 26.49 0.66 37.19
C GLU A 415 26.81 1.16 35.76
N PRO A 416 27.83 0.58 35.09
CA PRO A 416 28.14 0.94 33.72
C PRO A 416 27.00 0.49 32.78
N SER A 417 26.36 1.46 32.14
CA SER A 417 25.45 1.20 31.02
C SER A 417 26.19 0.40 29.94
N PRO A 418 25.62 -0.71 29.42
CA PRO A 418 26.32 -1.55 28.46
C PRO A 418 26.57 -0.78 27.16
N ALA A 419 27.84 -0.54 26.86
CA ALA A 419 28.29 -0.01 25.58
C ALA A 419 27.87 -1.00 24.48
N PHE A 420 26.80 -0.62 23.78
CA PHE A 420 26.29 -1.37 22.65
C PHE A 420 27.19 -1.12 21.44
N GLU A 421 28.27 -1.89 21.29
CA GLU A 421 29.06 -1.94 20.06
C GLU A 421 28.11 -2.29 18.91
N LEU A 422 27.97 -1.36 17.96
CA LEU A 422 27.49 -1.69 16.62
C LEU A 422 28.63 -2.48 15.96
N SER A 423 28.81 -3.74 16.36
CA SER A 423 29.31 -4.68 15.37
C SER A 423 28.27 -4.61 14.26
N VAL A 424 28.70 -4.14 13.09
CA VAL A 424 28.05 -4.56 11.85
C VAL A 424 27.97 -6.07 12.03
N VAL A 425 26.77 -6.58 12.27
CA VAL A 425 26.50 -8.00 12.20
C VAL A 425 26.84 -8.34 10.76
N ARG A 426 28.12 -8.64 10.54
CA ARG A 426 28.57 -9.62 9.57
C ARG A 426 27.70 -10.80 9.94
N GLU A 427 26.61 -10.97 9.18
CA GLU A 427 25.77 -12.14 9.31
C GLU A 427 26.76 -13.30 9.35
N GLU A 428 26.86 -13.95 10.51
CA GLU A 428 27.38 -15.30 10.54
C GLU A 428 26.44 -16.06 9.62
N GLU A 429 26.88 -16.20 8.37
CA GLU A 429 26.26 -17.08 7.40
C GLU A 429 26.02 -18.40 8.15
N PRO A 430 24.78 -18.86 8.30
CA PRO A 430 24.58 -20.24 8.70
C PRO A 430 25.32 -21.05 7.65
N ALA A 431 26.33 -21.79 8.10
CA ALA A 431 27.13 -22.70 7.28
C ALA A 431 26.20 -23.73 6.62
N VAL A 432 25.59 -23.34 5.51
CA VAL A 432 25.04 -24.21 4.50
C VAL A 432 26.14 -24.29 3.46
N CYS A 433 26.93 -25.35 3.56
CA CYS A 433 27.95 -25.71 2.59
C CYS A 433 27.37 -25.68 1.16
N ILE A 434 27.77 -24.71 0.36
CA ILE A 434 27.85 -24.89 -1.10
C ILE A 434 29.13 -24.21 -1.62
N PRO A 435 30.19 -24.96 -1.95
CA PRO A 435 31.26 -24.46 -2.78
C PRO A 435 30.84 -24.66 -4.24
N PHE A 436 30.28 -23.65 -4.91
CA PHE A 436 30.21 -23.66 -6.38
C PHE A 436 30.86 -22.39 -6.93
N ALA A 437 32.18 -22.32 -6.75
CA ALA A 437 33.04 -21.60 -7.68
C ALA A 437 33.28 -22.51 -8.90
N GLY A 438 32.37 -22.46 -9.88
CA GLY A 438 32.48 -23.24 -11.11
C GLY A 438 31.30 -23.00 -12.04
N GLY A 439 31.54 -22.94 -13.35
CA GLY A 439 30.54 -22.64 -14.39
C GLY A 439 29.30 -23.54 -14.45
N GLU A 440 29.16 -24.53 -13.56
CA GLU A 440 28.00 -25.45 -13.47
C GLU A 440 26.71 -24.74 -13.08
N CYS A 441 26.71 -23.78 -12.14
CA CYS A 441 25.49 -23.05 -11.77
C CYS A 441 24.98 -22.17 -12.93
N ARG A 442 25.89 -21.53 -13.67
CA ARG A 442 25.54 -20.74 -14.85
C ARG A 442 25.02 -21.61 -15.99
N ARG A 443 25.63 -22.78 -16.25
CA ARG A 443 25.10 -23.74 -17.22
C ARG A 443 23.71 -24.25 -16.83
N SER A 444 23.49 -24.60 -15.57
CA SER A 444 22.19 -25.04 -15.07
C SER A 444 21.11 -23.95 -15.18
N LEU A 445 21.44 -22.69 -14.88
CA LEU A 445 20.53 -21.56 -15.07
C LEU A 445 20.19 -21.35 -16.56
N ARG A 446 21.19 -21.47 -17.44
CA ARG A 446 21.03 -21.35 -18.89
C ARG A 446 20.16 -22.46 -19.46
N GLU A 447 20.39 -23.70 -19.06
CA GLU A 447 19.56 -24.86 -19.45
C GLU A 447 18.13 -24.69 -18.95
N SER A 448 17.94 -24.23 -17.71
CA SER A 448 16.61 -23.98 -17.14
C SER A 448 15.87 -22.85 -17.86
N LEU A 449 16.56 -21.76 -18.20
CA LEU A 449 15.98 -20.64 -18.95
C LEU A 449 15.66 -21.03 -20.40
N ALA A 450 16.55 -21.77 -21.06
CA ALA A 450 16.32 -22.27 -22.41
C ALA A 450 15.13 -23.24 -22.45
N HIS A 451 15.02 -24.15 -21.47
CA HIS A 451 13.89 -25.05 -21.31
C HIS A 451 12.58 -24.27 -21.13
N LEU A 452 12.56 -23.30 -20.21
CA LEU A 452 11.37 -22.48 -19.96
C LEU A 452 10.95 -21.65 -21.20
N CYS A 453 11.92 -21.12 -21.95
CA CYS A 453 11.64 -20.42 -23.21
C CYS A 453 11.08 -21.38 -24.27
N GLY A 454 11.60 -22.61 -24.33
CA GLY A 454 11.12 -23.66 -25.22
C GLY A 454 9.68 -24.07 -24.92
N GLU A 455 9.35 -24.31 -23.65
CA GLU A 455 7.98 -24.63 -23.21
C GLU A 455 7.00 -23.50 -23.53
N MET A 456 7.36 -22.26 -23.19
CA MET A 456 6.53 -21.10 -23.51
C MET A 456 6.33 -20.92 -25.01
N ASN A 457 7.37 -21.14 -25.82
CA ASN A 457 7.27 -21.06 -27.28
C ASN A 457 6.33 -22.13 -27.83
N ALA A 458 6.43 -23.37 -27.35
CA ALA A 458 5.55 -24.47 -27.78
C ALA A 458 4.09 -24.22 -27.40
N GLU A 459 3.83 -23.69 -26.21
CA GLU A 459 2.47 -23.35 -25.77
C GLU A 459 1.88 -22.19 -26.58
N LEU A 460 2.67 -21.14 -26.84
CA LEU A 460 2.26 -20.02 -27.71
C LEU A 460 2.01 -20.46 -29.16
N GLU A 461 2.83 -21.38 -29.68
CA GLU A 461 2.65 -21.93 -31.02
C GLU A 461 1.33 -22.70 -31.14
N HIS A 462 1.00 -23.47 -30.09
CA HIS A 462 -0.28 -24.16 -29.97
C HIS A 462 -1.46 -23.19 -29.88
N ASP A 463 -1.37 -22.20 -29.00
CA ASP A 463 -2.45 -21.23 -28.73
C ASP A 463 -2.74 -20.37 -29.98
N ILE A 464 -1.71 -19.83 -30.65
CA ILE A 464 -1.87 -19.08 -31.92
C ILE A 464 -2.46 -19.99 -33.00
N GLY A 465 -2.04 -21.26 -33.06
CA GLY A 465 -2.60 -22.24 -33.99
C GLY A 465 -4.11 -22.50 -33.79
N CYS A 466 -4.66 -22.27 -32.60
CA CYS A 466 -6.10 -22.35 -32.37
C CYS A 466 -6.88 -21.18 -33.01
N PHE A 467 -6.27 -20.00 -33.13
CA PHE A 467 -6.88 -18.85 -33.82
C PHE A 467 -6.77 -18.96 -35.35
N GLU A 468 -5.73 -19.63 -35.85
CA GLU A 468 -5.53 -19.84 -37.29
C GLU A 468 -6.40 -20.95 -37.91
N GLY A 469 -7.09 -21.74 -37.08
CA GLY A 469 -8.02 -22.76 -37.56
C GLY A 469 -9.08 -22.15 -38.47
N ASN A 470 -9.33 -22.75 -39.64
CA ASN A 470 -10.27 -22.21 -40.64
C ASN A 470 -11.65 -21.89 -40.06
N ASP A 471 -12.10 -22.65 -39.07
CA ASP A 471 -13.36 -22.46 -38.37
C ASP A 471 -13.36 -21.20 -37.51
N VAL A 472 -12.30 -20.96 -36.74
CA VAL A 472 -12.14 -19.74 -35.91
C VAL A 472 -11.85 -18.53 -36.78
N ALA A 473 -10.90 -18.63 -37.71
CA ALA A 473 -10.51 -17.56 -38.62
C ALA A 473 -11.69 -17.02 -39.46
N SER A 474 -12.65 -17.88 -39.83
CA SER A 474 -13.86 -17.43 -40.56
C SER A 474 -14.80 -16.56 -39.74
N LEU A 475 -14.73 -16.64 -38.41
CA LEU A 475 -15.56 -15.90 -37.46
C LEU A 475 -14.90 -14.61 -36.96
N MET A 476 -13.60 -14.44 -37.23
CA MET A 476 -12.82 -13.27 -36.82
C MET A 476 -13.01 -12.10 -37.80
N GLU A 477 -12.96 -10.88 -37.26
CA GLU A 477 -12.86 -9.68 -38.06
C GLU A 477 -11.47 -9.58 -38.71
N ASP A 478 -11.34 -8.79 -39.78
CA ASP A 478 -10.07 -8.68 -40.52
C ASP A 478 -8.95 -8.06 -39.68
N TYR A 479 -9.30 -7.20 -38.72
CA TYR A 479 -8.36 -6.66 -37.75
C TYR A 479 -7.74 -7.76 -36.88
N ASP A 480 -8.56 -8.63 -36.28
CA ASP A 480 -8.05 -9.70 -35.42
C ASP A 480 -7.21 -10.71 -36.20
N LYS A 481 -7.58 -11.01 -37.46
CA LYS A 481 -6.75 -11.84 -38.36
C LYS A 481 -5.38 -11.21 -38.59
N GLN A 482 -5.32 -9.89 -38.79
CA GLN A 482 -4.07 -9.16 -38.94
C GLN A 482 -3.23 -9.24 -37.66
N THR A 483 -3.86 -9.12 -36.48
CA THR A 483 -3.19 -9.27 -35.19
C THR A 483 -2.63 -10.68 -34.99
N VAL A 484 -3.40 -11.74 -35.31
CA VAL A 484 -2.90 -13.13 -35.27
C VAL A 484 -1.71 -13.33 -36.19
N ALA A 485 -1.75 -12.79 -37.41
CA ALA A 485 -0.63 -12.86 -38.35
C ALA A 485 0.61 -12.11 -37.85
N GLU A 486 0.45 -10.97 -37.17
CA GLU A 486 1.55 -10.24 -36.54
C GLU A 486 2.16 -11.04 -35.38
N LEU A 487 1.33 -11.62 -34.51
CA LEU A 487 1.76 -12.44 -33.39
C LEU A 487 2.50 -13.69 -33.86
N ARG A 488 2.00 -14.38 -34.89
CA ARG A 488 2.68 -15.52 -35.54
C ARG A 488 4.06 -15.13 -36.04
N LYS A 489 4.16 -14.02 -36.78
CA LYS A 489 5.45 -13.51 -37.30
C LYS A 489 6.45 -13.19 -36.18
N LYS A 490 5.99 -12.62 -35.07
CA LYS A 490 6.84 -12.36 -33.89
C LYS A 490 7.31 -13.66 -33.26
N LEU A 491 6.42 -14.63 -33.05
CA LEU A 491 6.75 -15.94 -32.51
C LEU A 491 7.78 -16.68 -33.38
N ASP A 492 7.62 -16.67 -34.71
CA ASP A 492 8.57 -17.31 -35.64
C ASP A 492 9.98 -16.68 -35.57
N ASN A 493 10.05 -15.37 -35.37
CA ASN A 493 11.32 -14.67 -35.16
C ASN A 493 11.99 -15.10 -33.84
N TYR A 494 11.21 -15.23 -32.76
CA TYR A 494 11.72 -15.72 -31.48
C TYR A 494 12.14 -17.19 -31.54
N ALA A 495 11.35 -18.05 -32.18
CA ALA A 495 11.68 -19.45 -32.39
C ALA A 495 12.99 -19.62 -33.17
N THR A 496 13.24 -18.75 -34.16
CA THR A 496 14.49 -18.73 -34.94
C THR A 496 15.68 -18.34 -34.05
N ARG A 497 15.56 -17.25 -33.27
CA ARG A 497 16.58 -16.80 -32.32
C ARG A 497 16.88 -17.83 -31.23
N LEU A 498 15.85 -18.54 -30.75
CA LEU A 498 16.02 -19.59 -29.75
C LEU A 498 16.79 -20.78 -30.32
N ARG A 499 16.54 -21.17 -31.58
CA ARG A 499 17.33 -22.21 -32.28
C ARG A 499 18.78 -21.77 -32.51
N GLU A 500 19.00 -20.51 -32.82
CA GLU A 500 20.36 -19.94 -32.96
C GLU A 500 21.11 -19.91 -31.62
N ALA A 501 20.41 -19.70 -30.50
CA ALA A 501 21.00 -19.68 -29.16
C ALA A 501 21.35 -21.08 -28.61
N GLY A 502 20.97 -22.18 -29.26
CA GLY A 502 21.39 -23.53 -28.85
C GLY A 502 20.42 -24.60 -29.27
N GLU A 503 20.92 -25.84 -29.36
CA GLU A 503 20.15 -27.02 -29.74
C GLU A 503 18.98 -27.23 -28.77
N ALA A 504 17.81 -26.72 -29.15
CA ALA A 504 16.58 -26.91 -28.40
C ALA A 504 16.33 -28.41 -28.25
N SER A 505 16.43 -28.88 -27.01
CA SER A 505 16.04 -30.23 -26.62
C SER A 505 14.59 -30.43 -27.03
N SER A 506 14.25 -31.59 -27.59
CA SER A 506 12.88 -31.92 -27.98
C SER A 506 11.96 -31.78 -26.77
N VAL A 507 11.16 -30.71 -26.73
CA VAL A 507 10.15 -30.49 -25.69
C VAL A 507 9.12 -31.62 -25.80
N GLU A 508 8.87 -32.32 -24.70
CA GLU A 508 7.84 -33.37 -24.64
C GLU A 508 6.49 -32.80 -25.10
N GLU A 509 5.79 -33.57 -25.94
CA GLU A 509 4.53 -33.17 -26.55
C GLU A 509 3.51 -32.75 -25.46
N TYR A 510 3.18 -31.46 -25.44
CA TYR A 510 2.27 -30.84 -24.47
C TYR A 510 0.94 -31.61 -24.44
N GLN A 511 0.61 -32.23 -23.30
CA GLN A 511 -0.56 -33.09 -23.15
C GLN A 511 -1.88 -32.31 -23.29
N ALA A 512 -2.42 -32.29 -24.51
CA ALA A 512 -3.59 -31.52 -24.94
C ALA A 512 -4.96 -32.09 -24.49
N ASN A 513 -5.08 -32.61 -23.27
CA ASN A 513 -6.33 -33.24 -22.81
C ASN A 513 -7.36 -32.26 -22.22
N VAL A 514 -7.02 -30.98 -22.03
CA VAL A 514 -7.97 -29.97 -21.55
C VAL A 514 -8.63 -29.28 -22.76
N PRO A 515 -9.96 -29.22 -22.82
CA PRO A 515 -10.65 -28.51 -23.90
C PRO A 515 -10.33 -27.01 -23.88
N VAL A 516 -10.02 -26.49 -25.06
CA VAL A 516 -9.62 -25.10 -25.27
C VAL A 516 -10.75 -24.34 -25.97
N TRP A 517 -11.13 -23.21 -25.42
CA TRP A 517 -12.13 -22.29 -25.95
C TRP A 517 -11.45 -21.00 -26.38
N VAL A 518 -11.75 -20.52 -27.57
CA VAL A 518 -11.30 -19.21 -28.04
C VAL A 518 -12.42 -18.19 -27.81
N LYS A 519 -12.11 -17.11 -27.10
CA LYS A 519 -13.02 -15.96 -26.94
C LYS A 519 -12.91 -15.06 -28.17
N LEU A 520 -14.06 -14.78 -28.77
CA LEU A 520 -14.21 -13.93 -29.94
C LEU A 520 -15.21 -12.81 -29.61
N GLU A 521 -15.06 -11.66 -30.26
CA GLU A 521 -16.00 -10.56 -30.15
C GLU A 521 -16.85 -10.45 -31.41
N TRP A 522 -18.15 -10.20 -31.22
CA TRP A 522 -19.08 -9.92 -32.30
C TRP A 522 -19.70 -8.55 -32.08
N ASN A 523 -19.57 -7.65 -33.06
CA ASN A 523 -20.03 -6.27 -32.93
C ASN A 523 -21.04 -5.87 -34.03
N PRO A 524 -22.26 -6.44 -34.06
CA PRO A 524 -23.26 -6.10 -35.08
C PRO A 524 -23.98 -4.75 -34.83
N SER A 525 -23.89 -4.20 -33.62
CA SER A 525 -24.71 -3.06 -33.16
C SER A 525 -23.91 -1.87 -32.62
N GLY A 526 -22.57 -1.89 -32.72
CA GLY A 526 -21.68 -0.92 -32.08
C GLY A 526 -21.36 -1.25 -30.61
N GLN A 527 -21.96 -2.31 -30.05
CA GLN A 527 -21.61 -2.86 -28.75
C GLN A 527 -21.03 -4.27 -28.93
N ALA A 528 -19.77 -4.46 -28.55
CA ALA A 528 -19.09 -5.74 -28.64
C ALA A 528 -19.72 -6.75 -27.67
N MET A 529 -20.07 -7.93 -28.19
CA MET A 529 -20.53 -9.07 -27.40
C MET A 529 -19.53 -10.22 -27.55
N SER A 530 -19.03 -10.75 -26.42
CA SER A 530 -18.12 -11.89 -26.43
C SER A 530 -18.87 -13.21 -26.60
N PHE A 531 -18.33 -14.11 -27.40
CA PHE A 531 -18.76 -15.50 -27.50
C PHE A 531 -17.56 -16.44 -27.54
N TYR A 532 -17.77 -17.71 -27.21
CA TYR A 532 -16.71 -18.70 -27.00
C TYR A 532 -16.88 -19.85 -27.97
N ARG A 533 -15.82 -20.17 -28.72
CA ARG A 533 -15.77 -21.26 -29.69
C ARG A 533 -14.84 -22.36 -29.21
N ARG A 534 -15.32 -23.59 -29.12
CA ARG A 534 -14.46 -24.73 -28.77
C ARG A 534 -13.58 -25.13 -29.95
N VAL A 535 -12.28 -25.26 -29.73
CA VAL A 535 -11.30 -25.62 -30.77
C VAL A 535 -10.85 -27.08 -30.59
N ARG A 536 -10.64 -27.80 -31.70
CA ARG A 536 -10.17 -29.20 -31.77
C ARG A 536 -11.06 -30.29 -31.16
N ALA A 537 -12.26 -29.96 -30.68
CA ALA A 537 -13.27 -30.96 -30.38
C ALA A 537 -13.99 -31.39 -31.67
N ALA A 538 -14.42 -32.66 -31.76
CA ALA A 538 -15.30 -33.11 -32.84
C ALA A 538 -16.63 -32.32 -32.88
N ASP A 539 -17.01 -31.73 -31.75
CA ASP A 539 -18.12 -30.80 -31.61
C ASP A 539 -17.60 -29.36 -31.66
N SER A 540 -17.93 -28.67 -32.74
CA SER A 540 -17.56 -27.29 -32.97
C SER A 540 -18.59 -26.35 -32.35
N SER A 541 -18.81 -26.48 -31.04
CA SER A 541 -19.86 -25.75 -30.31
C SER A 541 -19.49 -24.28 -30.06
N VAL A 542 -20.52 -23.43 -30.05
CA VAL A 542 -20.43 -21.99 -29.72
C VAL A 542 -21.30 -21.73 -28.50
N VAL A 543 -20.75 -21.03 -27.52
CA VAL A 543 -21.45 -20.67 -26.28
C VAL A 543 -21.31 -19.16 -26.05
N TRP A 544 -22.38 -18.52 -25.57
CA TRP A 544 -22.42 -17.06 -25.31
C TRP A 544 -22.09 -16.70 -23.86
N THR A 545 -21.91 -17.70 -23.02
CA THR A 545 -21.50 -17.58 -21.62
C THR A 545 -20.10 -18.14 -21.48
N GLU A 546 -19.29 -17.50 -20.64
CA GLU A 546 -17.94 -17.96 -20.34
C GLU A 546 -17.96 -19.40 -19.82
N PRO A 547 -17.17 -20.32 -20.41
CA PRO A 547 -17.13 -21.70 -19.96
C PRO A 547 -16.53 -21.78 -18.54
N LEU A 548 -17.09 -22.64 -17.71
CA LEU A 548 -16.66 -22.82 -16.31
C LEU A 548 -15.35 -23.63 -16.23
N PRO A 549 -14.50 -23.39 -15.22
CA PRO A 549 -13.33 -24.25 -14.95
C PRO A 549 -13.76 -25.72 -14.84
N PRO A 550 -13.01 -26.68 -15.43
CA PRO A 550 -11.57 -26.64 -15.74
C PRO A 550 -11.21 -26.24 -17.19
N ASP A 551 -12.17 -25.79 -18.00
CA ASP A 551 -11.93 -25.46 -19.41
C ASP A 551 -11.02 -24.23 -19.56
N ARG A 552 -10.09 -24.27 -20.52
CA ARG A 552 -9.13 -23.18 -20.76
C ARG A 552 -9.69 -22.21 -21.80
N VAL A 553 -9.86 -20.95 -21.43
CA VAL A 553 -10.26 -19.87 -22.35
C VAL A 553 -9.00 -19.14 -22.85
N LEU A 554 -8.89 -18.95 -24.16
CA LEU A 554 -7.84 -18.18 -24.80
C LEU A 554 -8.39 -16.83 -25.26
N GLU A 555 -7.70 -15.77 -24.85
CA GLU A 555 -7.93 -14.40 -25.33
C GLU A 555 -6.70 -13.93 -26.13
N LEU A 556 -6.93 -13.13 -27.18
CA LEU A 556 -5.85 -12.66 -28.05
C LEU A 556 -4.86 -11.74 -27.31
N GLU A 557 -5.36 -10.92 -26.38
CA GLU A 557 -4.51 -10.03 -25.57
C GLU A 557 -3.64 -10.81 -24.56
N ASP A 558 -4.15 -11.91 -24.01
CA ASP A 558 -3.36 -12.78 -23.13
C ASP A 558 -2.18 -13.41 -23.89
N ILE A 559 -2.41 -13.86 -25.13
CA ILE A 559 -1.34 -14.38 -25.99
C ILE A 559 -0.28 -13.30 -26.24
N ARG A 560 -0.70 -12.05 -26.49
CA ARG A 560 0.21 -10.92 -26.68
C ARG A 560 1.08 -10.67 -25.44
N ILE A 561 0.47 -10.58 -24.26
CA ILE A 561 1.19 -10.37 -22.99
C ILE A 561 2.20 -11.49 -22.74
N ARG A 562 1.80 -12.75 -22.99
CA ARG A 562 2.68 -13.90 -22.85
C ARG A 562 3.84 -13.89 -23.84
N LEU A 563 3.61 -13.43 -25.07
CA LEU A 563 4.64 -13.27 -26.09
C LEU A 563 5.65 -12.17 -25.72
N GLU A 564 5.19 -11.05 -25.17
CA GLU A 564 6.06 -9.99 -24.62
C GLU A 564 6.90 -10.52 -23.43
N GLY A 565 6.31 -11.37 -22.58
CA GLY A 565 7.03 -12.08 -21.52
C GLY A 565 8.10 -13.06 -22.04
N LEU A 566 7.82 -13.77 -23.14
CA LEU A 566 8.81 -14.62 -23.82
C LEU A 566 9.97 -13.78 -24.36
N GLU A 567 9.68 -12.63 -24.97
CA GLU A 567 10.71 -11.72 -25.48
C GLU A 567 11.67 -11.26 -24.39
N GLN A 568 11.16 -10.82 -23.24
CA GLN A 568 12.00 -10.39 -22.12
C GLN A 568 12.91 -11.51 -21.61
N LYS A 569 12.37 -12.73 -21.45
CA LYS A 569 13.16 -13.91 -21.03
C LYS A 569 14.22 -14.28 -22.05
N MET A 570 13.91 -14.18 -23.34
CA MET A 570 14.87 -14.43 -24.41
C MET A 570 15.97 -13.36 -24.45
N GLN A 571 15.64 -12.08 -24.18
CA GLN A 571 16.65 -11.03 -24.07
C GLN A 571 17.60 -11.28 -22.89
N MET A 572 17.09 -11.74 -21.74
CA MET A 572 17.94 -12.15 -20.61
C MET A 572 18.85 -13.33 -20.98
N LEU A 573 18.30 -14.33 -21.70
CA LEU A 573 19.08 -15.46 -22.19
C LEU A 573 20.22 -14.98 -23.10
N ILE A 574 19.93 -14.17 -24.12
CA ILE A 574 20.93 -13.63 -25.04
C ILE A 574 22.00 -12.81 -24.30
N ALA A 575 21.60 -11.97 -23.33
CA ALA A 575 22.53 -11.16 -22.55
C ALA A 575 23.53 -12.01 -21.74
N GLU A 576 23.10 -13.16 -21.20
CA GLU A 576 23.99 -14.09 -20.51
C GLU A 576 24.97 -14.78 -21.46
N PHE A 577 24.54 -15.13 -22.68
CA PHE A 577 25.44 -15.68 -23.70
C PHE A 577 26.53 -14.69 -24.13
N SER A 578 26.17 -13.42 -24.32
CA SER A 578 27.13 -12.39 -24.73
C SER A 578 28.20 -12.11 -23.68
N LYS A 579 27.94 -12.38 -22.39
CA LYS A 579 28.95 -12.24 -21.32
C LYS A 579 30.03 -13.32 -21.36
N GLU A 580 29.73 -14.50 -21.92
CA GLU A 580 30.65 -15.63 -21.96
C GLU A 580 31.73 -15.44 -23.05
N GLU A 581 31.38 -14.87 -24.20
CA GLU A 581 32.35 -14.58 -25.27
C GLU A 581 33.37 -13.48 -24.90
N ALA A 582 33.09 -12.68 -23.87
CA ALA A 582 33.91 -11.54 -23.48
C ALA A 582 34.99 -11.84 -22.42
N ALA A 583 35.05 -13.04 -21.85
CA ALA A 583 35.99 -13.40 -20.79
C ALA A 583 37.13 -14.32 -21.30
N PRO A 584 38.37 -13.82 -21.46
CA PRO A 584 39.50 -14.68 -21.80
C PRO A 584 39.98 -15.50 -20.59
N ASP A 585 40.07 -16.82 -20.77
CA ASP A 585 40.55 -17.82 -19.81
C ASP A 585 41.99 -17.57 -19.36
N SER A 586 42.20 -16.91 -18.22
CA SER A 586 43.46 -17.07 -17.47
C SER A 586 43.33 -16.65 -16.01
N ALA A 587 43.62 -17.61 -15.12
CA ALA A 587 44.11 -17.50 -13.74
C ALA A 587 43.20 -18.10 -12.65
N LEU A 588 43.51 -19.35 -12.28
CA LEU A 588 43.22 -19.97 -10.99
C LEU A 588 44.57 -20.12 -10.27
N LEU A 589 44.75 -19.52 -9.08
CA LEU A 589 45.48 -20.12 -7.94
C LEU A 589 45.56 -19.18 -6.69
N SER A 590 45.09 -19.75 -5.57
CA SER A 590 45.49 -19.64 -4.15
C SER A 590 45.72 -18.28 -3.46
N VAL A 591 44.90 -18.05 -2.42
CA VAL A 591 45.00 -17.02 -1.37
C VAL A 591 45.86 -17.54 -0.20
N PRO A 592 46.82 -16.75 0.34
CA PRO A 592 47.36 -16.97 1.68
C PRO A 592 46.85 -15.94 2.70
N ASP A 593 46.57 -16.46 3.91
CA ASP A 593 46.23 -15.76 5.15
C ASP A 593 47.28 -14.72 5.58
N GLU A 594 46.82 -13.55 6.05
CA GLU A 594 47.70 -12.55 6.67
C GLU A 594 47.24 -12.14 8.09
N ARG A 595 48.22 -12.24 9.00
CA ARG A 595 48.15 -11.94 10.43
C ARG A 595 48.32 -10.43 10.67
N THR A 596 47.58 -9.95 11.67
CA THR A 596 47.65 -8.62 12.26
C THR A 596 49.03 -8.28 12.84
N ASN A 597 49.59 -7.13 12.44
CA ASN A 597 50.70 -6.47 13.14
C ASN A 597 50.36 -5.02 13.48
N SER A 598 50.46 -4.70 14.77
CA SER A 598 50.27 -3.38 15.37
C SER A 598 51.56 -2.57 15.27
N CYS A 599 51.49 -1.31 14.85
CA CYS A 599 52.59 -0.36 15.04
C CYS A 599 52.11 1.02 15.52
N ARG A 600 52.84 1.48 16.54
CA ARG A 600 52.77 2.78 17.24
C ARG A 600 53.27 3.95 16.38
N GLY A 601 52.63 5.11 16.59
CA GLY A 601 53.31 6.32 17.07
C GLY A 601 53.76 7.35 16.03
N GLY A 602 53.43 8.63 16.28
CA GLY A 602 54.13 9.78 15.70
C GLY A 602 53.31 11.07 15.67
N SER A 603 53.27 11.81 16.77
CA SER A 603 52.77 13.20 16.81
C SER A 603 53.88 14.18 16.40
N ALA A 604 53.58 15.17 15.56
CA ALA A 604 54.37 16.39 15.45
C ALA A 604 53.48 17.61 15.18
N SER A 605 53.75 18.67 15.93
CA SER A 605 53.11 19.98 15.97
C SER A 605 53.74 21.00 15.02
N SER A 606 52.99 22.03 14.59
CA SER A 606 53.42 23.45 14.43
C SER A 606 52.29 24.25 13.74
N THR A 607 51.62 25.22 14.38
CA THR A 607 51.94 26.66 14.63
C THR A 607 51.85 27.62 13.42
N THR A 608 50.81 28.48 13.47
CA THR A 608 50.76 29.96 13.24
C THR A 608 51.31 30.60 11.96
N SER A 609 50.50 31.49 11.32
CA SER A 609 50.72 32.96 11.39
C SER A 609 49.63 33.80 10.72
N GLU A 610 49.43 35.00 11.25
CA GLU A 610 48.65 36.16 10.79
C GLU A 610 49.24 36.83 9.53
N VAL A 611 48.49 37.75 8.88
CA VAL A 611 48.88 39.16 8.58
C VAL A 611 47.75 39.92 7.84
N THR A 612 47.75 41.22 8.13
CA THR A 612 46.81 42.35 8.06
C THR A 612 46.83 43.17 6.75
N GLU A 613 45.73 43.91 6.47
CA GLU A 613 45.61 45.29 5.87
C GLU A 613 46.17 45.57 4.44
N MET A 614 45.62 46.43 3.54
CA MET A 614 45.16 47.83 3.68
C MET A 614 44.75 48.48 2.31
N TRP A 615 43.80 49.44 2.35
CA TRP A 615 43.57 50.69 1.54
C TRP A 615 42.95 50.79 0.11
N HIS A 616 41.91 51.64 0.07
CA HIS A 616 41.58 52.81 -0.79
C HIS A 616 41.00 52.72 -2.22
N THR A 617 39.84 53.40 -2.35
CA THR A 617 39.19 53.97 -3.55
C THR A 617 39.83 55.32 -3.98
N PRO A 618 39.64 55.78 -5.23
CA PRO A 618 38.70 56.91 -5.43
C PRO A 618 37.94 56.94 -6.78
N GLU A 619 36.90 57.80 -6.79
CA GLU A 619 35.91 58.11 -7.84
C GLU A 619 36.43 59.08 -8.94
N GLY A 620 35.82 59.06 -10.14
CA GLY A 620 35.91 60.14 -11.15
C GLY A 620 35.35 59.77 -12.55
N PRO A 621 34.83 60.71 -13.36
CA PRO A 621 33.51 60.58 -14.03
C PRO A 621 33.49 60.33 -15.57
N MET A 622 32.26 60.09 -16.05
CA MET A 622 31.74 59.81 -17.42
C MET A 622 32.30 60.67 -18.58
N ASP A 623 32.48 60.09 -19.77
CA ASP A 623 31.62 60.27 -20.99
C ASP A 623 32.08 59.36 -22.18
N PRO A 624 31.43 59.29 -23.38
CA PRO A 624 30.94 58.02 -23.93
C PRO A 624 31.49 57.66 -25.32
N ALA A 625 31.67 56.36 -25.60
CA ALA A 625 31.56 55.84 -26.96
C ALA A 625 31.49 54.31 -26.92
N GLN A 626 30.42 53.79 -27.53
CA GLN A 626 30.20 52.38 -27.81
C GLN A 626 31.36 51.75 -28.57
N GLU A 627 31.95 50.71 -27.99
CA GLU A 627 32.45 49.58 -28.76
C GLU A 627 32.13 48.28 -27.99
N SER A 628 31.37 47.41 -28.66
CA SER A 628 30.91 46.12 -28.13
C SER A 628 32.09 45.16 -27.97
N ARG A 629 32.61 45.06 -26.74
CA ARG A 629 33.64 44.07 -26.36
C ARG A 629 33.03 42.99 -25.46
N TYR A 630 32.32 42.06 -26.09
CA TYR A 630 32.01 40.76 -25.49
C TYR A 630 33.29 39.91 -25.51
N GLY A 631 33.97 39.79 -24.36
CA GLY A 631 35.21 39.02 -24.22
C GLY A 631 35.76 39.13 -22.82
N GLY A 632 35.05 38.54 -21.86
CA GLY A 632 35.31 38.69 -20.42
C GLY A 632 36.65 38.12 -19.96
N SER A 633 37.56 39.01 -19.59
CA SER A 633 38.69 38.77 -18.69
C SER A 633 38.25 38.68 -17.22
N GLU A 634 37.00 39.01 -16.91
CA GLU A 634 36.45 38.94 -15.55
C GLU A 634 36.10 37.51 -15.11
N ALA A 635 35.97 36.55 -16.04
CA ALA A 635 35.67 35.15 -15.73
C ALA A 635 36.87 34.39 -15.13
N VAL A 636 38.10 34.89 -15.32
CA VAL A 636 39.35 34.19 -14.96
C VAL A 636 39.70 34.41 -13.49
N GLN A 637 39.62 35.64 -12.99
CA GLN A 637 39.85 35.90 -11.56
C GLN A 637 38.67 35.44 -10.71
N LEU A 638 37.46 35.41 -11.27
CA LEU A 638 36.29 34.89 -10.59
C LEU A 638 36.34 33.37 -10.44
N ALA A 639 36.90 32.57 -11.35
CA ALA A 639 36.86 31.11 -11.23
C ALA A 639 37.68 30.56 -10.04
N GLU A 640 38.89 31.08 -9.80
CA GLU A 640 39.75 30.64 -8.68
C GLU A 640 39.28 31.20 -7.33
N VAL A 641 38.87 32.48 -7.31
CA VAL A 641 38.29 33.13 -6.12
C VAL A 641 36.90 32.58 -5.82
N THR A 642 36.08 32.21 -6.80
CA THR A 642 34.78 31.54 -6.59
C THR A 642 34.99 30.10 -6.17
N ARG A 643 36.01 29.36 -6.63
CA ARG A 643 36.24 27.99 -6.13
C ARG A 643 36.55 27.96 -4.63
N GLN A 644 37.31 28.93 -4.13
CA GLN A 644 37.60 29.04 -2.69
C GLN A 644 36.53 29.82 -1.91
N ALA A 645 35.91 30.87 -2.45
CA ALA A 645 34.89 31.66 -1.77
C ALA A 645 33.50 30.97 -1.77
N PHE A 646 33.14 30.24 -2.82
CA PHE A 646 31.87 29.49 -2.90
C PHE A 646 31.89 28.23 -2.04
N LEU A 647 33.07 27.69 -1.72
CA LEU A 647 33.24 26.60 -0.75
C LEU A 647 33.44 27.09 0.71
N ARG A 648 33.93 28.33 0.91
CA ARG A 648 34.10 28.95 2.24
C ARG A 648 32.91 29.75 2.74
N HIS A 649 31.96 30.13 1.89
CA HIS A 649 30.67 30.65 2.35
C HIS A 649 29.65 29.51 2.50
N PRO A 650 29.21 29.16 3.73
CA PRO A 650 28.15 28.17 3.97
C PRO A 650 26.77 28.63 3.48
N GLN A 651 26.69 29.75 2.77
CA GLN A 651 25.48 30.39 2.29
C GLN A 651 25.43 30.33 0.76
N ALA A 652 25.31 29.13 0.20
CA ALA A 652 24.73 29.00 -1.13
C ALA A 652 23.30 29.54 -1.03
N GLY A 653 23.08 30.74 -1.55
CA GLY A 653 21.84 31.50 -1.39
C GLY A 653 20.60 30.67 -1.70
N ASP A 654 19.64 30.75 -0.78
CA ASP A 654 18.24 30.41 -1.04
C ASP A 654 17.73 31.26 -2.22
N PHE A 655 16.76 30.73 -2.96
CA PHE A 655 16.15 31.29 -4.17
C PHE A 655 15.46 32.66 -3.99
N HIS A 656 15.63 33.32 -2.84
CA HIS A 656 15.09 34.64 -2.55
C HIS A 656 16.20 35.70 -2.59
N PRO A 657 16.15 36.67 -3.53
CA PRO A 657 17.12 37.74 -3.58
C PRO A 657 17.13 38.52 -2.25
N HIS A 658 18.36 38.70 -1.73
CA HIS A 658 18.77 39.51 -0.58
C HIS A 658 17.64 40.23 0.17
N ARG A 659 17.00 39.53 1.10
CA ARG A 659 16.42 40.18 2.27
C ARG A 659 17.40 39.98 3.41
N GLU A 660 18.23 41.00 3.68
CA GLU A 660 19.01 41.09 4.91
C GLU A 660 18.04 41.00 6.11
N ARG A 661 17.81 39.79 6.59
CA ARG A 661 17.00 39.54 7.79
C ARG A 661 17.95 39.63 8.97
N SER A 662 18.03 40.83 9.53
CA SER A 662 18.85 41.20 10.68
C SER A 662 18.38 40.64 12.03
N ASN A 663 17.66 39.51 12.08
CA ASN A 663 17.28 38.89 13.34
C ASN A 663 17.44 37.38 13.24
N SER A 664 18.14 36.82 14.23
CA SER A 664 18.51 35.42 14.43
C SER A 664 17.32 34.48 14.64
N SER A 665 16.32 34.51 13.76
CA SER A 665 15.25 33.52 13.78
C SER A 665 15.88 32.15 13.54
N SER A 666 15.83 31.29 14.56
CA SER A 666 16.36 29.93 14.55
C SER A 666 15.87 29.20 13.29
N ARG A 667 16.76 29.06 12.30
CA ARG A 667 16.49 28.31 11.09
C ARG A 667 16.16 26.89 11.53
N HIS A 668 14.94 26.44 11.23
CA HIS A 668 14.52 25.10 11.60
C HIS A 668 15.46 24.10 10.92
N GLN A 669 15.96 23.14 11.69
CA GLN A 669 16.91 22.17 11.16
C GLN A 669 16.21 21.31 10.09
N PRO A 670 16.87 21.01 8.97
CA PRO A 670 16.29 20.15 7.94
C PRO A 670 15.87 18.80 8.55
N GLY A 671 14.63 18.40 8.26
CA GLY A 671 14.03 17.17 8.79
C GLY A 671 13.11 17.31 10.02
N GLN A 672 13.01 18.49 10.64
CA GLN A 672 12.04 18.69 11.73
C GLN A 672 10.58 18.63 11.26
N LEU A 673 10.31 19.09 10.02
CA LEU A 673 8.95 19.17 9.50
C LEU A 673 8.30 17.79 9.29
N PRO A 674 8.94 16.80 8.61
CA PRO A 674 8.39 15.44 8.52
C PRO A 674 8.07 14.80 9.87
N TRP A 675 8.98 14.96 10.84
CA TRP A 675 8.78 14.46 12.20
C TRP A 675 7.53 15.07 12.84
N HIS A 676 7.38 16.40 12.80
CA HIS A 676 6.22 17.08 13.36
C HIS A 676 4.91 16.66 12.70
N THR A 677 4.90 16.46 11.38
CA THR A 677 3.71 15.98 10.66
C THR A 677 3.29 14.59 11.15
N ILE A 678 4.23 13.65 11.27
CA ILE A 678 3.94 12.30 11.79
C ILE A 678 3.49 12.38 13.25
N GLN A 679 4.19 13.17 14.08
CA GLN A 679 3.82 13.37 15.47
C GLN A 679 2.39 13.89 15.62
N GLN A 680 1.99 14.89 14.83
CA GLN A 680 0.63 15.43 14.84
C GLN A 680 -0.40 14.38 14.41
N GLY A 681 -0.14 13.65 13.33
CA GLY A 681 -1.01 12.56 12.89
C GLY A 681 -1.19 11.48 13.97
N SER A 682 -0.09 11.03 14.58
CA SER A 682 -0.13 10.05 15.67
C SER A 682 -0.86 10.57 16.90
N LEU A 683 -0.71 11.85 17.28
CA LEU A 683 -1.43 12.44 18.41
C LEU A 683 -2.93 12.52 18.16
N VAL A 684 -3.37 12.85 16.94
CA VAL A 684 -4.80 12.83 16.57
C VAL A 684 -5.35 11.41 16.65
N LEU A 685 -4.60 10.42 16.16
CA LEU A 685 -5.00 9.02 16.23
C LEU A 685 -5.09 8.56 17.71
N ILE A 686 -4.09 8.84 18.53
CA ILE A 686 -4.09 8.52 19.97
C ILE A 686 -5.30 9.18 20.66
N ALA A 687 -5.62 10.44 20.36
CA ALA A 687 -6.79 11.11 20.91
C ALA A 687 -8.11 10.41 20.53
N ALA A 688 -8.24 9.95 19.28
CA ALA A 688 -9.39 9.15 18.85
C ALA A 688 -9.50 7.82 19.60
N TRP A 689 -8.38 7.13 19.82
CA TRP A 689 -8.33 5.91 20.63
C TRP A 689 -8.69 6.16 22.11
N CYS A 690 -8.20 7.27 22.70
CA CYS A 690 -8.58 7.69 24.04
C CYS A 690 -10.08 7.97 24.17
N ALA A 691 -10.69 8.61 23.16
CA ALA A 691 -12.15 8.81 23.13
C ALA A 691 -12.90 7.48 23.08
N GLY A 692 -12.43 6.52 22.27
CA GLY A 692 -12.96 5.16 22.24
C GLY A 692 -12.81 4.41 23.56
N PHE A 693 -11.70 4.60 24.26
CA PHE A 693 -11.46 4.03 25.59
C PHE A 693 -12.46 4.56 26.63
N VAL A 694 -12.62 5.88 26.69
CA VAL A 694 -13.60 6.52 27.58
C VAL A 694 -15.02 6.06 27.23
N TRP A 695 -15.37 6.01 25.95
CA TRP A 695 -16.67 5.49 25.51
C TRP A 695 -16.89 4.04 25.92
N SER A 696 -15.88 3.17 25.78
CA SER A 696 -15.97 1.76 26.20
C SER A 696 -16.16 1.60 27.71
N ILE A 697 -15.51 2.44 28.53
CA ILE A 697 -15.70 2.43 29.99
C ILE A 697 -17.09 2.91 30.36
N LEU A 698 -17.56 4.02 29.75
CA LEU A 698 -18.90 4.54 30.00
C LEU A 698 -19.97 3.52 29.61
N ARG A 699 -19.79 2.84 28.47
CA ARG A 699 -20.68 1.76 28.04
C ARG A 699 -20.69 0.60 29.02
N LEU A 700 -19.52 0.16 29.49
CA LEU A 700 -19.43 -0.90 30.50
C LEU A 700 -20.16 -0.49 31.79
N ALA A 701 -19.98 0.76 32.22
CA ALA A 701 -20.66 1.30 33.39
C ALA A 701 -22.19 1.37 33.21
N THR A 702 -22.69 1.80 32.05
CA THR A 702 -24.14 1.83 31.77
C THR A 702 -24.73 0.43 31.65
N SER A 703 -24.06 -0.49 30.96
CA SER A 703 -24.51 -1.88 30.86
C SER A 703 -24.56 -2.55 32.24
N ALA A 704 -23.61 -2.25 33.12
CA ALA A 704 -23.63 -2.75 34.50
C ALA A 704 -24.83 -2.21 35.29
N VAL A 705 -25.28 -0.99 35.01
CA VAL A 705 -26.50 -0.41 35.61
C VAL A 705 -27.77 -1.04 35.01
N ASP A 706 -27.79 -1.38 33.73
CA ASP A 706 -28.92 -2.08 33.10
C ASP A 706 -29.10 -3.52 33.64
N ILE A 707 -28.00 -4.22 33.95
CA ILE A 707 -28.07 -5.54 34.64
C ILE A 707 -28.70 -5.42 36.03
N LEU A 708 -28.56 -4.27 36.68
CA LEU A 708 -29.19 -3.98 37.98
C LEU A 708 -30.63 -3.47 37.84
N SER A 709 -31.08 -3.14 36.63
CA SER A 709 -32.46 -2.77 36.39
C SER A 709 -33.35 -4.01 36.47
N PRO A 710 -34.54 -3.93 37.10
CA PRO A 710 -35.44 -5.06 37.17
C PRO A 710 -35.75 -5.57 35.76
N PRO A 711 -35.92 -6.90 35.57
CA PRO A 711 -36.19 -7.48 34.27
C PRO A 711 -37.36 -6.75 33.60
N PRO A 712 -37.32 -6.54 32.28
CA PRO A 712 -38.38 -5.84 31.57
C PRO A 712 -39.75 -6.44 31.93
N PRO A 713 -40.80 -5.61 31.99
CA PRO A 713 -42.14 -6.05 32.36
C PRO A 713 -42.50 -7.32 31.59
N HIS A 714 -43.00 -8.33 32.33
CA HIS A 714 -43.22 -9.70 31.88
C HIS A 714 -43.52 -9.80 30.39
N ALA A 715 -42.67 -10.54 29.67
CA ALA A 715 -42.90 -10.87 28.27
C ALA A 715 -44.36 -11.36 28.12
N PRO A 716 -45.15 -10.80 27.18
CA PRO A 716 -46.52 -11.23 26.96
C PRO A 716 -46.56 -12.74 26.76
N GLU A 717 -47.48 -13.38 27.48
CA GLU A 717 -47.64 -14.84 27.46
C GLU A 717 -48.09 -15.26 26.06
N LEU A 718 -47.26 -16.07 25.41
CA LEU A 718 -47.53 -16.65 24.09
C LEU A 718 -48.08 -18.06 24.27
N GLU A 719 -49.33 -18.28 23.88
CA GLU A 719 -50.05 -19.55 24.05
C GLU A 719 -50.35 -20.16 22.67
N MET A 720 -49.90 -21.39 22.42
CA MET A 720 -50.24 -22.09 21.17
C MET A 720 -51.70 -22.55 21.25
N ILE A 721 -52.56 -22.03 20.39
CA ILE A 721 -53.99 -22.36 20.38
C ILE A 721 -54.28 -23.57 19.51
N SER A 722 -53.69 -23.61 18.30
CA SER A 722 -53.98 -24.65 17.32
C SER A 722 -52.74 -25.00 16.50
N ASP A 723 -52.41 -26.29 16.49
CA ASP A 723 -51.48 -26.95 15.57
C ASP A 723 -52.25 -27.86 14.59
N GLY A 724 -53.54 -27.55 14.38
CA GLY A 724 -54.55 -28.45 13.81
C GLY A 724 -54.21 -29.05 12.43
N PRO A 725 -55.03 -30.01 11.96
CA PRO A 725 -54.85 -30.56 10.62
C PRO A 725 -55.24 -29.50 9.57
N TRP A 726 -54.23 -28.83 9.00
CA TRP A 726 -54.41 -27.90 7.89
C TRP A 726 -54.70 -28.67 6.58
N PRO A 727 -55.51 -28.11 5.67
CA PRO A 727 -55.72 -28.70 4.35
C PRO A 727 -54.39 -28.97 3.62
N ARG A 728 -54.34 -30.02 2.81
CA ARG A 728 -53.17 -30.26 1.95
C ARG A 728 -53.05 -29.10 0.97
N PHE A 729 -51.85 -28.54 0.85
CA PHE A 729 -51.54 -27.35 0.03
C PHE A 729 -52.11 -26.03 0.54
N PHE A 730 -52.52 -25.97 1.80
CA PHE A 730 -52.95 -24.72 2.42
C PHE A 730 -51.82 -23.68 2.40
N GLU A 731 -52.08 -22.52 1.79
CA GLU A 731 -51.15 -21.38 1.78
C GLU A 731 -51.92 -20.10 2.17
N PRO A 732 -51.90 -19.71 3.46
CA PRO A 732 -52.63 -18.55 3.93
C PRO A 732 -52.04 -17.28 3.29
N LYS A 733 -52.93 -16.41 2.83
CA LYS A 733 -52.64 -15.09 2.25
C LYS A 733 -53.03 -13.95 3.19
N GLY A 734 -53.92 -14.18 4.15
CA GLY A 734 -54.23 -13.20 5.19
C GLY A 734 -55.04 -13.81 6.33
N ILE A 735 -55.10 -13.09 7.44
CA ILE A 735 -55.83 -13.47 8.65
C ILE A 735 -56.57 -12.24 9.18
N ALA A 736 -57.80 -12.40 9.67
CA ALA A 736 -58.58 -11.34 10.29
C ALA A 736 -59.36 -11.88 11.50
N CYS A 737 -59.47 -11.07 12.56
CA CYS A 737 -60.08 -11.44 13.83
C CYS A 737 -61.43 -10.72 14.00
N HIS A 738 -62.53 -11.45 14.24
CA HIS A 738 -63.84 -10.82 14.47
C HIS A 738 -63.93 -10.21 15.88
N PRO A 739 -64.10 -8.88 16.04
CA PRO A 739 -63.93 -8.20 17.34
C PRO A 739 -65.15 -8.29 18.28
N HIS A 740 -66.37 -8.47 17.75
CA HIS A 740 -67.62 -8.24 18.51
C HIS A 740 -68.52 -9.48 18.74
N GLY A 741 -67.97 -10.69 18.71
CA GLY A 741 -68.73 -11.92 19.03
C GLY A 741 -68.53 -12.40 20.47
N SER A 742 -69.54 -13.02 21.07
CA SER A 742 -69.37 -13.82 22.30
C SER A 742 -68.42 -15.01 22.07
N GLN A 743 -68.29 -15.43 20.82
CA GLN A 743 -67.32 -16.41 20.33
C GLN A 743 -66.32 -15.69 19.43
N LEU A 744 -65.04 -15.94 19.68
CA LEU A 744 -63.97 -15.41 18.84
C LEU A 744 -63.92 -16.25 17.56
N ARG A 745 -64.10 -15.59 16.42
CA ARG A 745 -64.02 -16.20 15.09
C ARG A 745 -62.87 -15.57 14.32
N ILE A 746 -61.93 -16.39 13.90
CA ILE A 746 -60.78 -15.98 13.09
C ILE A 746 -61.01 -16.43 11.66
N LEU A 747 -60.87 -15.50 10.71
CA LEU A 747 -60.99 -15.79 9.29
C LEU A 747 -59.58 -15.87 8.68
N ILE A 748 -59.31 -16.92 7.91
CA ILE A 748 -58.05 -17.12 7.22
C ILE A 748 -58.34 -17.23 5.72
N ALA A 749 -57.80 -16.28 4.95
CA ALA A 749 -57.92 -16.27 3.50
C ALA A 749 -56.81 -17.10 2.87
N GLU A 750 -57.20 -18.02 2.00
CA GLU A 750 -56.35 -18.72 1.04
C GLU A 750 -56.60 -18.12 -0.36
N LYS A 751 -55.76 -18.45 -1.34
CA LYS A 751 -55.87 -17.92 -2.71
C LYS A 751 -57.30 -17.97 -3.29
N HIS A 752 -58.08 -19.02 -3.03
CA HIS A 752 -59.43 -19.18 -3.59
C HIS A 752 -60.51 -19.51 -2.55
N HIS A 753 -60.20 -19.49 -1.25
CA HIS A 753 -61.16 -19.87 -0.22
C HIS A 753 -60.96 -19.02 1.03
N VAL A 754 -62.02 -18.79 1.79
CA VAL A 754 -61.93 -18.22 3.13
C VAL A 754 -62.38 -19.29 4.11
N HIS A 755 -61.54 -19.53 5.11
CA HIS A 755 -61.78 -20.49 6.17
C HIS A 755 -62.07 -19.74 7.47
N ALA A 756 -62.96 -20.28 8.29
CA ALA A 756 -63.25 -19.79 9.62
C ALA A 756 -62.71 -20.77 10.67
N LEU A 757 -62.21 -20.19 11.76
CA LEU A 757 -61.72 -20.90 12.93
C LEU A 757 -62.49 -20.35 14.14
N ASP A 758 -63.34 -21.18 14.73
CA ASP A 758 -64.17 -20.79 15.87
C ASP A 758 -63.46 -21.14 17.19
N SER A 759 -63.61 -20.31 18.22
CA SER A 759 -62.98 -20.50 19.53
C SER A 759 -63.39 -21.78 20.28
N ASP A 760 -64.52 -22.38 19.89
CA ASP A 760 -65.10 -23.51 20.60
C ASP A 760 -64.40 -24.84 20.26
N ASP A 761 -63.93 -24.99 19.02
CA ASP A 761 -63.29 -26.22 18.54
C ASP A 761 -61.93 -26.01 17.87
N TRP A 762 -61.56 -24.77 17.54
CA TRP A 762 -60.33 -24.42 16.82
C TRP A 762 -60.09 -25.30 15.59
N LYS A 763 -61.18 -25.72 14.93
CA LYS A 763 -61.15 -26.50 13.69
C LYS A 763 -61.41 -25.62 12.50
N LEU A 764 -60.54 -25.72 11.51
CA LEU A 764 -60.67 -24.96 10.28
C LEU A 764 -61.90 -25.47 9.49
N LYS A 765 -62.88 -24.60 9.28
CA LYS A 765 -64.09 -24.89 8.50
C LYS A 765 -64.16 -23.94 7.30
N PRO A 766 -64.63 -24.41 6.13
CA PRO A 766 -64.91 -23.50 5.02
C PRO A 766 -66.02 -22.52 5.43
N SER A 767 -65.82 -21.24 5.16
CA SER A 767 -66.78 -20.21 5.55
C SER A 767 -67.85 -20.05 4.47
N LEU A 768 -69.08 -20.52 4.77
CA LEU A 768 -70.19 -20.58 3.80
C LEU A 768 -70.64 -19.19 3.31
N GLU A 769 -70.63 -18.19 4.19
CA GLU A 769 -71.02 -16.81 3.87
C GLU A 769 -70.05 -16.19 2.84
N GLU A 770 -68.75 -16.34 3.07
CA GLU A 770 -67.72 -15.81 2.18
C GLU A 770 -67.64 -16.59 0.88
N ALA A 771 -67.92 -17.90 0.90
CA ALA A 771 -68.06 -18.69 -0.31
C ALA A 771 -69.22 -18.19 -1.19
N GLN A 772 -70.35 -17.80 -0.59
CA GLN A 772 -71.47 -17.18 -1.31
C GLN A 772 -71.05 -15.82 -1.89
N CYS A 773 -70.41 -14.96 -1.09
CA CYS A 773 -69.92 -13.65 -1.58
C CYS A 773 -68.95 -13.78 -2.76
N LEU A 774 -67.98 -14.71 -2.69
CA LEU A 774 -67.02 -14.95 -3.77
C LEU A 774 -67.68 -15.50 -5.04
N SER A 775 -68.77 -16.28 -4.90
CA SER A 775 -69.49 -16.85 -6.04
C SER A 775 -70.25 -15.80 -6.86
N GLU A 776 -70.59 -14.65 -6.27
CA GLU A 776 -71.25 -13.53 -6.96
C GLU A 776 -70.27 -12.75 -7.86
N GLU A 777 -68.96 -12.81 -7.59
CA GLU A 777 -67.91 -12.12 -8.35
C GLU A 777 -66.82 -13.11 -8.85
N PRO A 778 -67.13 -13.97 -9.83
CA PRO A 778 -66.23 -15.05 -10.28
C PRO A 778 -64.92 -14.54 -10.88
N ARG A 779 -64.91 -13.33 -11.46
CA ARG A 779 -63.68 -12.72 -12.00
C ARG A 779 -62.71 -12.33 -10.87
N PHE A 780 -63.24 -11.82 -9.77
CA PHE A 780 -62.44 -11.49 -8.58
C PHE A 780 -61.90 -12.77 -7.93
N HIS A 781 -62.76 -13.78 -7.79
CA HIS A 781 -62.39 -15.08 -7.23
C HIS A 781 -61.31 -15.80 -8.05
N ALA A 782 -61.39 -15.74 -9.38
CA ALA A 782 -60.40 -16.36 -10.28
C ALA A 782 -59.02 -15.69 -10.21
N ALA A 783 -58.96 -14.37 -10.00
CA ALA A 783 -57.70 -13.64 -9.81
C ALA A 783 -56.99 -14.06 -8.50
N GLY A 784 -57.79 -14.42 -7.49
CA GLY A 784 -57.32 -14.92 -6.21
C GLY A 784 -57.16 -13.83 -5.15
N LEU A 785 -57.24 -14.26 -3.89
CA LEU A 785 -57.16 -13.40 -2.71
C LEU A 785 -55.71 -13.14 -2.33
N ARG A 786 -55.41 -11.87 -2.02
CA ARG A 786 -54.16 -11.43 -1.42
C ARG A 786 -54.23 -11.23 0.08
N GLY A 787 -55.42 -10.99 0.62
CA GLY A 787 -55.63 -10.76 2.05
C GLY A 787 -57.11 -10.66 2.41
N ILE A 788 -57.37 -10.51 3.71
CA ILE A 788 -58.70 -10.32 4.28
C ILE A 788 -58.61 -9.31 5.42
N ALA A 789 -59.61 -8.45 5.53
CA ALA A 789 -59.80 -7.52 6.64
C ALA A 789 -61.28 -7.49 7.05
N LEU A 790 -61.56 -6.98 8.24
CA LEU A 790 -62.93 -6.79 8.74
C LEU A 790 -63.16 -5.32 9.01
N ASP A 791 -64.24 -4.75 8.45
CA ASP A 791 -64.69 -3.38 8.66
C ASP A 791 -65.99 -3.42 9.47
N CYS A 792 -65.84 -3.17 10.78
CA CYS A 792 -66.90 -3.30 11.77
C CYS A 792 -67.48 -1.95 12.18
N LYS A 793 -68.81 -1.84 12.15
CA LYS A 793 -69.59 -0.71 12.66
C LYS A 793 -70.48 -1.20 13.79
N GLY A 794 -69.98 -1.12 15.02
CA GLY A 794 -70.61 -1.75 16.17
C GLY A 794 -70.59 -3.28 16.07
N GLU A 795 -71.73 -3.94 16.24
CA GLU A 795 -71.83 -5.41 16.14
C GLU A 795 -71.85 -5.92 14.69
N ALA A 796 -72.10 -5.05 13.71
CA ALA A 796 -72.15 -5.42 12.30
C ALA A 796 -70.76 -5.30 11.65
N CYS A 797 -70.21 -6.42 11.18
CA CYS A 797 -68.93 -6.46 10.49
C CYS A 797 -69.11 -6.82 9.01
N SER A 798 -68.62 -5.95 8.14
CA SER A 798 -68.46 -6.24 6.72
C SER A 798 -67.08 -6.86 6.47
N LYS A 799 -67.02 -7.90 5.62
CA LYS A 799 -65.75 -8.57 5.29
C LYS A 799 -65.16 -7.93 4.05
N LEU A 800 -63.90 -7.50 4.12
CA LEU A 800 -63.17 -6.91 3.01
C LEU A 800 -62.17 -7.95 2.48
N LEU A 801 -62.45 -8.50 1.31
CA LEU A 801 -61.54 -9.43 0.63
C LEU A 801 -60.66 -8.62 -0.33
N LEU A 802 -59.34 -8.75 -0.21
CA LEU A 802 -58.40 -8.06 -1.08
C LEU A 802 -58.03 -8.98 -2.25
N GLY A 803 -58.28 -8.52 -3.47
CA GLY A 803 -57.94 -9.26 -4.69
C GLY A 803 -56.56 -8.87 -5.22
N GLU A 804 -56.21 -9.42 -6.38
CA GLU A 804 -55.04 -8.95 -7.12
C GLU A 804 -55.30 -7.57 -7.75
N GLY A 805 -54.35 -6.64 -7.57
CA GLY A 805 -54.43 -5.28 -8.11
C GLY A 805 -55.07 -4.27 -7.16
N GLU A 806 -56.07 -3.52 -7.66
CA GLU A 806 -56.74 -2.42 -6.93
C GLU A 806 -58.15 -2.79 -6.44
N SER A 807 -58.64 -4.01 -6.75
CA SER A 807 -60.00 -4.40 -6.40
C SER A 807 -60.09 -4.97 -5.00
N VAL A 808 -61.09 -4.52 -4.25
CA VAL A 808 -61.50 -5.06 -2.95
C VAL A 808 -62.97 -5.43 -3.02
N LEU A 809 -63.34 -6.56 -2.45
CA LEU A 809 -64.73 -7.01 -2.38
C LEU A 809 -65.25 -6.85 -0.96
N ARG A 810 -66.30 -6.05 -0.77
CA ARG A 810 -66.99 -5.92 0.52
C ARG A 810 -68.22 -6.82 0.53
N CYS A 811 -68.22 -7.77 1.46
CA CYS A 811 -69.30 -8.73 1.69
C CYS A 811 -70.13 -8.31 2.91
N GLU A 812 -71.34 -7.79 2.68
CA GLU A 812 -72.26 -7.33 3.74
C GLU A 812 -73.72 -7.63 3.37
N GLY A 813 -74.08 -8.91 3.26
CA GLY A 813 -75.39 -9.36 2.77
C GLY A 813 -75.62 -9.09 1.27
N ASN A 814 -75.17 -7.95 0.77
CA ASN A 814 -74.97 -7.60 -0.62
C ASN A 814 -73.46 -7.50 -0.92
N VAL A 815 -73.08 -7.89 -2.12
CA VAL A 815 -71.70 -7.82 -2.59
C VAL A 815 -71.45 -6.47 -3.26
N SER A 816 -70.46 -5.72 -2.76
CA SER A 816 -70.06 -4.44 -3.35
C SER A 816 -68.57 -4.43 -3.66
N LYS A 817 -68.24 -4.01 -4.88
CA LYS A 817 -66.85 -3.89 -5.33
C LYS A 817 -66.32 -2.49 -5.00
N LEU A 818 -65.23 -2.45 -4.26
CA LEU A 818 -64.50 -1.25 -3.88
C LEU A 818 -63.19 -1.16 -4.68
N ARG A 819 -62.69 0.05 -4.86
CA ARG A 819 -61.40 0.32 -5.50
C ARG A 819 -60.44 1.05 -4.57
N PHE A 820 -59.26 0.50 -4.35
CA PHE A 820 -58.21 1.14 -3.57
C PHE A 820 -57.20 1.79 -4.52
N TYR A 821 -57.16 3.12 -4.54
CA TYR A 821 -56.20 3.88 -5.36
C TYR A 821 -54.81 3.86 -4.73
N GLY A 822 -53.76 3.97 -5.56
CA GLY A 822 -52.37 3.96 -5.11
C GLY A 822 -51.74 2.56 -4.93
N GLY A 823 -52.39 1.51 -5.44
CA GLY A 823 -51.95 0.12 -5.31
C GLY A 823 -50.73 -0.26 -6.18
N PRO A 824 -50.23 -1.51 -6.06
CA PRO A 824 -50.89 -2.68 -5.48
C PRO A 824 -50.76 -2.76 -3.94
N TRP A 825 -51.90 -2.90 -3.26
CA TRP A 825 -51.97 -3.07 -1.81
C TRP A 825 -51.79 -4.55 -1.45
N GLN A 826 -50.93 -4.83 -0.47
CA GLN A 826 -50.68 -6.21 0.00
C GLN A 826 -51.51 -6.56 1.23
N LEU A 827 -51.83 -5.57 2.05
CA LEU A 827 -52.51 -5.73 3.33
C LEU A 827 -53.55 -4.64 3.47
N ALA A 828 -54.63 -4.95 4.19
CA ALA A 828 -55.47 -3.93 4.76
C ALA A 828 -55.88 -4.29 6.19
N ALA A 829 -56.03 -3.26 7.02
CA ALA A 829 -56.60 -3.35 8.36
C ALA A 829 -57.65 -2.26 8.50
N SER A 830 -58.90 -2.62 8.79
CA SER A 830 -59.91 -1.59 9.06
C SER A 830 -59.82 -1.18 10.53
N GLY A 831 -59.78 0.12 10.80
CA GLY A 831 -60.02 0.65 12.13
C GLY A 831 -61.50 0.65 12.49
N ASP A 832 -61.81 0.98 13.74
CA ASP A 832 -63.16 1.38 14.14
C ASP A 832 -63.60 2.58 13.28
N SER A 833 -64.91 2.64 13.00
CA SER A 833 -65.52 3.15 11.76
C SER A 833 -65.22 4.60 11.31
N ASP A 834 -64.53 5.38 12.13
CA ASP A 834 -64.24 6.80 11.89
C ASP A 834 -62.85 7.06 11.29
N TRP A 835 -61.91 6.10 11.40
CA TRP A 835 -60.49 6.38 11.10
C TRP A 835 -60.02 5.96 9.71
N GLY A 836 -60.76 5.09 9.01
CA GLY A 836 -60.41 4.57 7.68
C GLY A 836 -59.73 3.20 7.71
N ILE A 837 -59.17 2.80 6.56
CA ILE A 837 -58.52 1.50 6.34
C ILE A 837 -57.02 1.72 6.18
N PHE A 838 -56.18 1.05 6.94
CA PHE A 838 -54.74 1.07 6.69
C PHE A 838 -54.42 0.13 5.54
N GLY A 839 -53.56 0.56 4.62
CA GLY A 839 -53.02 -0.28 3.57
C GLY A 839 -51.49 -0.21 3.53
N GLN A 840 -50.83 -1.30 3.15
CA GLN A 840 -49.38 -1.32 2.92
C GLN A 840 -49.06 -1.72 1.47
N ARG A 841 -48.11 -1.01 0.87
CA ARG A 841 -47.64 -1.22 -0.50
C ARG A 841 -46.21 -1.77 -0.50
N GLY A 842 -46.06 -3.09 -0.59
CA GLY A 842 -44.73 -3.72 -0.61
C GLY A 842 -43.90 -3.37 0.63
N ALA A 843 -42.70 -2.81 0.42
CA ALA A 843 -41.81 -2.36 1.50
C ALA A 843 -41.97 -0.85 1.85
N GLU A 844 -43.00 -0.18 1.30
CA GLU A 844 -43.30 1.21 1.64
C GLU A 844 -43.98 1.28 3.02
N SER A 845 -43.95 2.48 3.63
CA SER A 845 -44.60 2.70 4.92
C SER A 845 -46.12 2.55 4.78
N PRO A 846 -46.79 1.98 5.79
CA PRO A 846 -48.24 1.83 5.74
C PRO A 846 -48.94 3.20 5.67
N ALA A 847 -50.02 3.26 4.88
CA ALA A 847 -50.79 4.47 4.63
C ALA A 847 -52.23 4.31 5.11
N LEU A 848 -52.79 5.37 5.68
CA LEU A 848 -54.20 5.46 6.01
C LEU A 848 -55.02 5.80 4.77
N LEU A 849 -55.89 4.89 4.36
CA LEU A 849 -56.83 5.04 3.27
C LEU A 849 -58.16 5.56 3.80
N GLN A 850 -58.56 6.75 3.36
CA GLN A 850 -59.89 7.28 3.65
C GLN A 850 -60.82 7.05 2.47
N GLN A 851 -62.11 6.92 2.77
CA GLN A 851 -63.14 6.79 1.76
C GLN A 851 -63.21 8.10 0.96
N GLY A 852 -62.95 8.01 -0.35
CA GLY A 852 -63.07 9.12 -1.29
C GLY A 852 -64.46 9.16 -1.90
N GLU A 853 -64.55 9.01 -3.22
CA GLU A 853 -65.82 8.82 -3.91
C GLU A 853 -66.51 7.53 -3.44
N PRO A 854 -67.86 7.44 -3.45
CA PRO A 854 -68.58 6.23 -3.10
C PRO A 854 -68.02 5.00 -3.83
N GLY A 855 -67.50 4.04 -3.06
CA GLY A 855 -66.87 2.83 -3.60
C GLY A 855 -65.35 2.93 -3.83
N SER A 856 -64.69 4.00 -3.38
CA SER A 856 -63.25 4.16 -3.52
C SER A 856 -62.56 4.60 -2.23
N PHE A 857 -61.30 4.18 -2.09
CA PHE A 857 -60.41 4.55 -0.99
C PHE A 857 -59.12 5.14 -1.54
N VAL A 858 -58.67 6.25 -0.96
CA VAL A 858 -57.50 7.02 -1.39
C VAL A 858 -56.54 7.17 -0.19
N PRO A 859 -55.22 6.99 -0.38
CA PRO A 859 -54.25 7.23 0.68
C PRO A 859 -54.24 8.72 1.07
N THR A 860 -54.40 8.98 2.36
CA THR A 860 -54.47 10.35 2.92
C THR A 860 -53.29 10.70 3.81
N MET A 861 -52.69 9.72 4.47
CA MET A 861 -51.58 9.92 5.39
C MET A 861 -50.66 8.70 5.41
N GLU A 862 -49.37 8.90 5.19
CA GLU A 862 -48.35 7.88 5.42
C GLU A 862 -47.93 7.88 6.88
N LEU A 863 -47.85 6.70 7.49
CA LEU A 863 -47.22 6.53 8.80
C LEU A 863 -45.72 6.78 8.61
N GLY A 864 -45.14 7.75 9.35
CA GLY A 864 -43.77 8.23 9.11
C GLY A 864 -42.71 7.12 9.11
N PRO A 865 -41.50 7.39 8.58
CA PRO A 865 -40.45 6.39 8.36
C PRO A 865 -40.07 5.70 9.66
N HIS A 866 -40.62 4.51 9.88
CA HIS A 866 -40.34 3.68 11.04
C HIS A 866 -39.28 2.64 10.64
N PRO A 867 -38.37 2.20 11.53
CA PRO A 867 -37.37 1.14 11.28
C PRO A 867 -37.95 -0.23 10.86
N ALA A 868 -39.25 -0.30 10.62
CA ALA A 868 -40.02 -1.49 10.29
C ALA A 868 -40.50 -1.43 8.82
N GLY A 869 -39.64 -1.00 7.89
CA GLY A 869 -39.92 -0.99 6.44
C GLY A 869 -40.16 -2.37 5.84
N ASP A 870 -39.90 -3.45 6.60
CA ASP A 870 -40.21 -4.83 6.22
C ASP A 870 -41.38 -5.41 7.05
N GLN A 871 -42.41 -4.59 7.30
CA GLN A 871 -43.68 -5.09 7.83
C GLN A 871 -44.39 -5.96 6.79
N GLN A 872 -44.90 -7.10 7.23
CA GLN A 872 -45.65 -8.02 6.38
C GLN A 872 -47.11 -8.14 6.77
N TRP A 873 -47.50 -7.76 7.99
CA TRP A 873 -48.86 -7.91 8.47
C TRP A 873 -49.21 -6.77 9.41
N MET A 874 -50.46 -6.30 9.36
CA MET A 874 -50.94 -5.24 10.22
C MET A 874 -52.42 -5.46 10.55
N ASP A 875 -52.83 -5.10 11.76
CA ASP A 875 -54.24 -5.08 12.16
C ASP A 875 -54.51 -3.93 13.15
N SER A 876 -55.77 -3.50 13.26
CA SER A 876 -56.16 -2.46 14.21
C SER A 876 -56.40 -3.06 15.60
N LEU A 877 -56.04 -2.31 16.64
CA LEU A 877 -56.35 -2.64 18.03
C LEU A 877 -57.72 -2.07 18.40
N GLN A 878 -58.44 -2.79 19.27
CA GLN A 878 -59.64 -2.25 19.91
C GLN A 878 -59.26 -0.97 20.69
N GLY A 879 -59.86 0.17 20.34
CA GLY A 879 -59.46 1.49 20.85
C GLY A 879 -58.66 2.36 19.88
N GLY A 880 -58.50 1.92 18.62
CA GLY A 880 -57.93 2.74 17.55
C GLY A 880 -56.41 2.73 17.46
N GLY A 881 -55.72 1.81 18.15
CA GLY A 881 -54.29 1.57 17.93
C GLY A 881 -54.04 0.78 16.65
N LEU A 882 -52.79 0.71 16.21
CA LEU A 882 -52.36 -0.13 15.10
C LEU A 882 -51.28 -1.09 15.60
N LEU A 883 -51.38 -2.36 15.25
CA LEU A 883 -50.38 -3.37 15.54
C LEU A 883 -49.83 -3.92 14.22
N ALA A 884 -48.53 -4.01 14.06
CA ALA A 884 -47.91 -4.59 12.87
C ALA A 884 -46.82 -5.60 13.25
N LEU A 885 -46.64 -6.59 12.37
CA LEU A 885 -45.67 -7.66 12.50
C LEU A 885 -44.64 -7.59 11.37
N SER A 886 -43.36 -7.50 11.73
CA SER A 886 -42.24 -7.53 10.80
C SER A 886 -41.93 -8.96 10.33
N ARG A 887 -41.20 -9.09 9.21
CA ARG A 887 -40.72 -10.40 8.72
C ARG A 887 -39.84 -11.12 9.73
N GLU A 888 -39.10 -10.37 10.53
CA GLU A 888 -38.21 -10.86 11.59
C GLU A 888 -38.99 -11.26 12.86
N GLY A 889 -40.32 -11.15 12.86
CA GLY A 889 -41.15 -11.49 14.00
C GLY A 889 -41.18 -10.41 15.09
N VAL A 890 -40.94 -9.14 14.75
CA VAL A 890 -41.07 -8.03 15.71
C VAL A 890 -42.44 -7.40 15.57
N LEU A 891 -43.19 -7.38 16.68
CA LEU A 891 -44.45 -6.66 16.81
C LEU A 891 -44.17 -5.20 17.18
N HIS A 892 -44.81 -4.30 16.47
CA HIS A 892 -44.77 -2.87 16.71
C HIS A 892 -46.19 -2.35 16.92
N ALA A 893 -46.37 -1.46 17.90
CA ALA A 893 -47.66 -0.82 18.13
C ALA A 893 -47.58 0.70 17.94
N TRP A 894 -48.59 1.27 17.29
CA TRP A 894 -48.79 2.72 17.18
C TRP A 894 -50.06 3.13 17.90
N ARG A 895 -50.03 4.34 18.44
CA ARG A 895 -51.19 4.98 19.03
C ARG A 895 -51.60 6.18 18.18
N PRO A 896 -52.91 6.40 17.99
CA PRO A 896 -53.40 7.60 17.35
C PRO A 896 -53.15 8.80 18.28
N THR A 897 -52.51 9.84 17.77
CA THR A 897 -52.32 11.12 18.47
C THR A 897 -52.76 12.24 17.54
N SER A 898 -54.06 12.54 17.50
CA SER A 898 -54.63 13.55 16.58
C SER A 898 -53.74 14.81 16.50
N PRO A 899 -53.14 15.17 15.33
CA PRO A 899 -53.41 14.67 13.97
C PRO A 899 -52.44 13.60 13.40
N SER A 900 -51.47 13.09 14.18
CA SER A 900 -50.43 12.15 13.74
C SER A 900 -50.57 10.77 14.40
N TRP A 901 -49.79 9.79 13.94
CA TRP A 901 -49.61 8.52 14.62
C TRP A 901 -48.20 8.46 15.17
N LEU A 902 -48.08 8.19 16.47
CA LEU A 902 -46.79 8.04 17.13
C LEU A 902 -46.56 6.56 17.47
N PRO A 903 -45.34 6.04 17.27
CA PRO A 903 -44.99 4.72 17.78
C PRO A 903 -45.18 4.74 19.30
N SER A 904 -45.87 3.74 19.82
CA SER A 904 -46.19 3.64 21.25
C SER A 904 -44.97 3.44 22.15
N GLY A 905 -43.79 3.22 21.55
CA GLY A 905 -42.58 2.75 22.22
C GLY A 905 -42.63 1.26 22.56
N TRP A 906 -43.78 0.59 22.38
CA TRP A 906 -43.91 -0.83 22.59
C TRP A 906 -43.48 -1.60 21.33
N SER A 907 -42.46 -2.44 21.50
CA SER A 907 -42.07 -3.44 20.52
C SER A 907 -41.82 -4.77 21.22
N TYR A 908 -42.30 -5.86 20.64
CA TYR A 908 -42.11 -7.19 21.18
C TYR A 908 -41.61 -8.15 20.11
N ARG A 909 -40.43 -8.72 20.31
CA ARG A 909 -39.88 -9.75 19.41
C ARG A 909 -40.45 -11.11 19.80
N LEU A 910 -41.14 -11.75 18.87
CA LEU A 910 -41.62 -13.11 19.01
C LEU A 910 -40.42 -14.07 19.14
N PRO A 911 -40.49 -15.12 19.98
CA PRO A 911 -39.35 -16.00 20.22
C PRO A 911 -38.86 -16.69 18.94
N GLU A 912 -37.60 -16.40 18.55
CA GLU A 912 -36.94 -17.03 17.39
C GLU A 912 -36.76 -18.54 17.58
N GLU A 913 -36.70 -19.00 18.84
CA GLU A 913 -36.57 -20.41 19.24
C GLU A 913 -37.67 -21.31 18.68
N LEU A 914 -38.85 -20.75 18.38
CA LEU A 914 -39.95 -21.50 17.78
C LEU A 914 -39.66 -21.91 16.33
N GLY A 915 -38.68 -21.29 15.67
CA GLY A 915 -38.30 -21.60 14.29
C GLY A 915 -39.45 -21.39 13.30
N LEU A 916 -40.35 -20.46 13.60
CA LEU A 916 -41.54 -20.14 12.82
C LEU A 916 -41.26 -18.97 11.88
N ARG A 917 -41.69 -19.10 10.62
CA ARG A 917 -41.87 -17.97 9.72
C ARG A 917 -43.27 -17.41 9.94
N TRP A 918 -43.38 -16.19 10.43
CA TRP A 918 -44.68 -15.56 10.66
C TRP A 918 -45.35 -15.17 9.33
N LEU A 919 -46.63 -15.50 9.18
CA LEU A 919 -47.43 -15.41 7.95
C LEU A 919 -48.74 -14.64 8.13
N GLY A 920 -49.02 -14.11 9.32
CA GLY A 920 -50.26 -13.39 9.57
C GLY A 920 -50.30 -12.84 10.99
N LEU A 921 -50.96 -11.70 11.13
CA LEU A 921 -51.32 -11.08 12.40
C LEU A 921 -52.78 -10.63 12.29
N CYS A 922 -53.60 -10.96 13.28
CA CYS A 922 -54.83 -10.23 13.53
C CYS A 922 -54.95 -9.89 15.02
N ALA A 923 -55.67 -8.81 15.34
CA ALA A 923 -55.83 -8.33 16.69
C ALA A 923 -57.32 -8.16 17.04
N ALA A 924 -57.66 -8.60 18.24
CA ALA A 924 -58.96 -8.33 18.86
C ALA A 924 -58.67 -7.86 20.30
N ARG A 925 -59.20 -8.55 21.30
CA ARG A 925 -58.78 -8.37 22.71
C ARG A 925 -57.34 -8.82 22.94
N ASP A 926 -56.92 -9.85 22.21
CA ASP A 926 -55.56 -10.38 22.16
C ASP A 926 -55.06 -10.35 20.71
N ALA A 927 -53.75 -10.46 20.51
CA ALA A 927 -53.18 -10.63 19.18
C ALA A 927 -53.05 -12.12 18.83
N PHE A 928 -53.33 -12.48 17.59
CA PHE A 928 -53.21 -13.82 17.06
C PHE A 928 -52.21 -13.82 15.91
N VAL A 929 -51.16 -14.62 16.03
CA VAL A 929 -50.11 -14.71 15.02
C VAL A 929 -50.05 -16.10 14.43
N LEU A 930 -50.05 -16.15 13.09
CA LEU A 930 -49.98 -17.39 12.33
C LEU A 930 -48.53 -17.62 11.91
N GLY A 931 -47.91 -18.71 12.35
CA GLY A 931 -46.55 -19.09 12.00
C GLY A 931 -46.50 -20.36 11.17
N LYS A 932 -45.52 -20.50 10.28
CA LYS A 932 -45.20 -21.74 9.57
C LYS A 932 -43.86 -22.27 10.04
N GLY A 933 -43.86 -23.44 10.67
CA GLY A 933 -42.64 -24.10 11.13
C GLY A 933 -41.83 -24.70 9.99
N ARG A 934 -40.61 -25.13 10.30
CA ARG A 934 -39.68 -25.76 9.34
C ARG A 934 -40.25 -27.00 8.64
N GLN A 935 -41.13 -27.74 9.32
CA GLN A 935 -41.82 -28.91 8.76
C GLN A 935 -43.00 -28.54 7.83
N GLY A 936 -43.23 -27.25 7.59
CA GLY A 936 -44.34 -26.75 6.78
C GLY A 936 -45.69 -26.77 7.48
N ARG A 937 -45.77 -27.17 8.76
CA ARG A 937 -46.98 -27.09 9.59
C ARG A 937 -47.25 -25.65 9.99
N PHE A 938 -48.52 -25.26 9.97
CA PHE A 938 -48.95 -23.95 10.44
C PHE A 938 -49.36 -24.05 11.91
N GLN A 939 -49.07 -23.00 12.67
CA GLN A 939 -49.39 -22.91 14.08
C GLN A 939 -50.00 -21.55 14.36
N LEU A 940 -51.13 -21.55 15.05
CA LEU A 940 -51.79 -20.33 15.50
C LEU A 940 -51.47 -20.10 16.98
N TRP A 941 -50.92 -18.92 17.27
CA TRP A 941 -50.52 -18.52 18.61
C TRP A 941 -51.34 -17.32 19.07
N ARG A 942 -51.73 -17.34 20.34
CA ARG A 942 -52.29 -16.21 21.07
C ARG A 942 -51.16 -15.43 21.72
N LEU A 943 -51.25 -14.12 21.68
CA LEU A 943 -50.41 -13.20 22.42
C LEU A 943 -51.30 -12.29 23.26
N LYS A 944 -51.22 -12.44 24.58
CA LYS A 944 -51.94 -11.54 25.50
C LYS A 944 -51.32 -10.15 25.44
N LEU A 945 -52.05 -9.19 24.87
CA LEU A 945 -51.57 -7.82 24.79
C LEU A 945 -51.67 -7.16 26.17
N PRO A 946 -50.67 -6.34 26.57
CA PRO A 946 -50.78 -5.56 27.80
C PRO A 946 -52.01 -4.65 27.74
N SER A 947 -52.73 -4.54 28.86
CA SER A 947 -53.95 -3.72 28.95
C SER A 947 -53.72 -2.25 28.59
N SER A 948 -52.48 -1.77 28.72
CA SER A 948 -52.07 -0.42 28.28
C SER A 948 -52.11 -0.20 26.78
N LEU A 949 -52.12 -1.25 25.96
CA LEU A 949 -52.33 -1.15 24.50
C LEU A 949 -53.82 -1.15 24.12
N GLY A 950 -54.68 -1.74 24.95
CA GLY A 950 -56.12 -1.88 24.67
C GLY A 950 -57.02 -0.83 25.34
N GLN A 951 -56.49 0.00 26.24
CA GLN A 951 -57.21 1.15 26.80
C GLN A 951 -56.87 2.40 26.00
N GLY A 952 -57.73 2.73 25.02
CA GLY A 952 -57.78 4.03 24.35
C GLY A 952 -58.44 5.09 25.21
#